data_AF-A0A5J4KSQ9-F1
#
_entry.id   AF-A0A5J4KSQ9-F1
#
_cell.length_a   1.000
_cell.length_b   1.000
_cell.length_c   1.000
_cell.angle_alpha   90.00
_cell.angle_beta   90.00
_cell.angle_gamma   90.00
#
_symmetry.space_group_name_H-M   'P 1'
#
loop_
_entity.id
_entity.type
_entity.pdbx_description
1 polymer ?
#
loop_
_entity_poly.entity_id
_entity_poly.type
_entity_poly.pdbx_seq_one_letter_code
_entity_poly.pdbx_strand_id
1 'polypeptide(L)'
;MGEKICPREMTAPNQKLKQERERRYWTLEDVAQQINRLPNFSSGETDPRTIAYWEQGILFPNPRYCQALCTIFHMDAYSLGLIAPPINGQGNGFGQKTDFYRTVAYDEEVQHQSSGYMTWPEAPVPNRVNYHLPYEARISDHSRQGPLQPAMDASFFYAQASIDNTVSRNIKSELLPQDKNNRLHLLKRVRRFWITDVLEHSLHHAALIELGFQTRPDALINPWHLLQEYAQAKRTLPPHTSIAQVYDEADGALLILGEPGAGKTTLLLELTRQLLNRAEEDELHPIPVVFNLSSWAIKRAPIKDWLVEELHDKYQVPHKIGQSWVENEGLLLLLDGLDEVNAIHRTACLEAINTFRHKYGLVPIAVCSRTAEYHTLSLQLSLQMAVVIQPLTSQQTEQYLKRVGKPLEALRVALQQDLYLQELATTPLMLSVLALAYHGMPLDEILKNSTLEAKRQQIFATYVQRMLTRRGTSTSHPPAPTIQWLAYLARQMKQQNQSVFYIEHIQPDWLEEPRTQRIYERLAIQFIGMCIGILISLVVSFLFLGSMPVTTRTIYALMGGLVGGLLSGRTLEPLPAAKAPPQQRHWYNWLNWLITHGPTRNGLSVAIITILIPGGYTWHAPLKGIVLGCTFGITSTILSILLAPANGEKKRKRTYNLLKQGILIGSLIGLSTGLSFGFLIGPIVGIGFGLIVGISFGLISLLLLLFFSQRSPSIQLTEIITWNPKSLLKGLFSTRYLKQGLLVGALVGLEVGLSNALIFGPSVALAKSLSLEMSNLLALGGDIELIYRAIVGLAFGLSIGLSIGMTYCFILGLLNGLSNQKLEEHRRLTPNQGIGRSARNGLIIGVICTCASWSIHILMLFIFTRSYYLFSRGLGLMLSDESGQQLNILLDQGLNEVLSFGLHNALYIGPSCGLLVGLLIGGWACIQHIILRVLLWRSGAIPWNYAQFLDFATERILLRKVGGGYIFVHRLLLDYFAALIPGQTAEQPDTISAKTRQP
;
A
#
# COMPACT_ATOMS: atom_id res chain seq x y z
N MET A 1 24.51 -30.64 -28.99
CA MET A 1 23.40 -29.96 -28.27
C MET A 1 23.11 -30.76 -26.99
N GLY A 2 22.67 -30.16 -25.89
CA GLY A 2 22.45 -28.72 -25.71
C GLY A 2 21.66 -28.31 -24.46
N GLU A 3 21.00 -29.23 -23.76
CA GLU A 3 20.17 -28.89 -22.61
C GLU A 3 20.92 -29.04 -21.28
N LYS A 4 21.30 -27.90 -20.69
CA LYS A 4 21.73 -27.84 -19.28
C LYS A 4 20.50 -27.98 -18.40
N ILE A 5 20.43 -29.06 -17.62
CA ILE A 5 19.54 -29.10 -16.44
C ILE A 5 20.10 -28.10 -15.43
N CYS A 6 19.53 -26.90 -15.37
CA CYS A 6 19.92 -25.89 -14.38
C CYS A 6 19.61 -26.42 -12.96
N PRO A 7 20.61 -26.53 -12.06
CA PRO A 7 20.32 -26.83 -10.66
C PRO A 7 19.52 -25.66 -10.05
N ARG A 8 18.62 -25.98 -9.12
CA ARG A 8 17.77 -24.98 -8.47
C ARG A 8 18.62 -23.98 -7.69
N GLU A 9 18.52 -22.70 -8.05
CA GLU A 9 19.09 -21.61 -7.26
C GLU A 9 18.47 -21.59 -5.86
N MET A 10 19.29 -21.51 -4.82
CA MET A 10 18.79 -21.23 -3.47
C MET A 10 18.47 -19.73 -3.38
N THR A 11 17.18 -19.39 -3.43
CA THR A 11 16.71 -17.99 -3.33
C THR A 11 16.85 -17.36 -1.93
N ALA A 12 17.55 -18.04 -1.02
CA ALA A 12 17.96 -17.56 0.30
C ALA A 12 19.24 -18.29 0.75
N PRO A 13 20.12 -17.65 1.56
CA PRO A 13 21.31 -18.30 2.11
C PRO A 13 20.95 -19.49 3.01
N ASN A 14 21.78 -20.54 3.04
CA ASN A 14 21.58 -21.72 3.88
C ASN A 14 21.91 -21.44 5.36
N GLN A 15 21.00 -20.75 6.03
CA GLN A 15 21.11 -20.44 7.46
C GLN A 15 21.15 -21.70 8.34
N LYS A 16 20.58 -22.83 7.91
CA LYS A 16 20.59 -24.09 8.68
C LYS A 16 22.00 -24.68 8.80
N LEU A 17 22.68 -24.84 7.65
CA LEU A 17 24.07 -25.32 7.62
C LEU A 17 25.00 -24.41 8.44
N LYS A 18 24.83 -23.09 8.29
CA LYS A 18 25.58 -22.10 9.07
C LYS A 18 25.31 -22.22 10.57
N GLN A 19 24.05 -22.33 10.98
CA GLN A 19 23.66 -22.45 12.40
C GLN A 19 24.23 -23.70 13.04
N GLU A 20 24.20 -24.86 12.37
CA GLU A 20 24.78 -26.09 12.91
C GLU A 20 26.32 -26.09 12.94
N ARG A 21 26.98 -25.40 12.00
CA ARG A 21 28.43 -25.15 12.10
C ARG A 21 28.76 -24.27 13.31
N GLU A 22 28.07 -23.14 13.47
CA GLU A 22 28.30 -22.18 14.55
C GLU A 22 27.96 -22.78 15.93
N ARG A 23 26.90 -23.61 16.01
CA ARG A 23 26.52 -24.38 17.21
C ARG A 23 27.60 -25.38 17.67
N ARG A 24 28.44 -25.87 16.75
CA ARG A 24 29.58 -26.76 17.04
C ARG A 24 30.90 -26.01 17.26
N TYR A 25 30.87 -24.68 17.24
CA TYR A 25 32.05 -23.81 17.28
C TYR A 25 33.07 -24.08 16.16
N TRP A 26 32.63 -24.70 15.05
CA TRP A 26 33.48 -25.02 13.90
C TRP A 26 33.69 -23.78 13.02
N THR A 27 34.92 -23.58 12.57
CA THR A 27 35.24 -22.64 11.49
C THR A 27 34.93 -23.26 10.13
N LEU A 28 35.01 -22.46 9.07
CA LEU A 28 34.92 -22.95 7.69
C LEU A 28 36.11 -23.87 7.33
N GLU A 29 37.25 -23.68 7.99
CA GLU A 29 38.46 -24.53 7.89
C GLU A 29 38.23 -25.89 8.52
N ASP A 30 37.61 -25.95 9.70
CA ASP A 30 37.30 -27.22 10.37
C ASP A 30 36.36 -28.08 9.51
N VAL A 31 35.31 -27.49 8.93
CA VAL A 31 34.40 -28.21 8.02
C VAL A 31 35.12 -28.67 6.75
N ALA A 32 36.00 -27.85 6.17
CA ALA A 32 36.82 -28.24 5.02
C ALA A 32 37.74 -29.43 5.34
N GLN A 33 38.43 -29.38 6.49
CA GLN A 33 39.28 -30.47 6.95
C GLN A 33 38.51 -31.76 7.24
N GLN A 34 37.32 -31.68 7.83
CA GLN A 34 36.50 -32.87 8.08
C GLN A 34 36.00 -33.50 6.76
N ILE A 35 35.65 -32.71 5.74
CA ILE A 35 35.32 -33.23 4.40
C ILE A 35 36.55 -33.90 3.77
N ASN A 36 37.71 -33.24 3.82
CA ASN A 36 38.98 -33.75 3.30
C ASN A 36 39.56 -34.95 4.07
N ARG A 37 38.93 -35.38 5.18
CA ARG A 37 39.27 -36.60 5.95
C ARG A 37 38.35 -37.79 5.64
N LEU A 38 37.25 -37.59 4.92
CA LEU A 38 36.38 -38.70 4.51
C LEU A 38 37.06 -39.53 3.41
N PRO A 39 36.90 -40.87 3.39
CA PRO A 39 37.61 -41.76 2.46
C PRO A 39 37.27 -41.54 0.97
N ASN A 40 36.21 -40.79 0.69
CA ASN A 40 35.75 -40.45 -0.65
C ASN A 40 36.27 -39.09 -1.16
N PHE A 41 37.25 -38.45 -0.49
CA PHE A 41 37.82 -37.14 -0.85
C PHE A 41 39.35 -37.15 -0.74
N SER A 42 40.01 -36.31 -1.54
CA SER A 42 41.47 -36.13 -1.43
C SER A 42 41.83 -34.99 -0.45
N SER A 43 43.01 -35.09 0.16
CA SER A 43 43.51 -34.12 1.13
C SER A 43 43.75 -32.76 0.45
N GLY A 44 42.82 -31.81 0.64
CA GLY A 44 42.85 -30.49 0.02
C GLY A 44 41.84 -30.28 -1.11
N GLU A 45 40.93 -31.22 -1.37
CA GLU A 45 39.89 -31.07 -2.41
C GLU A 45 38.87 -29.97 -2.08
N THR A 46 38.59 -29.75 -0.79
CA THR A 46 37.63 -28.78 -0.28
C THR A 46 38.35 -27.57 0.33
N ASP A 47 38.02 -26.37 -0.16
CA ASP A 47 38.45 -25.06 0.36
C ASP A 47 37.33 -24.48 1.28
N PRO A 48 37.67 -23.87 2.44
CA PRO A 48 36.75 -23.06 3.27
C PRO A 48 35.79 -22.15 2.49
N ARG A 49 36.26 -21.53 1.40
CA ARG A 49 35.50 -20.65 0.51
C ARG A 49 34.34 -21.36 -0.16
N THR A 50 34.50 -22.63 -0.51
CA THR A 50 33.44 -23.45 -1.12
C THR A 50 32.28 -23.63 -0.15
N ILE A 51 32.57 -23.85 1.14
CA ILE A 51 31.56 -23.95 2.20
C ILE A 51 30.91 -22.58 2.46
N ALA A 52 31.67 -21.49 2.41
CA ALA A 52 31.12 -20.13 2.48
C ALA A 52 30.11 -19.85 1.36
N TYR A 53 30.36 -20.32 0.13
CA TYR A 53 29.40 -20.19 -0.97
C TYR A 53 28.14 -21.03 -0.78
N TRP A 54 28.23 -22.20 -0.12
CA TRP A 54 27.06 -23.01 0.26
C TRP A 54 26.23 -22.34 1.37
N GLU A 55 26.87 -21.77 2.40
CA GLU A 55 26.18 -20.98 3.45
C GLU A 55 25.50 -19.73 2.87
N GLN A 56 26.13 -19.06 1.91
CA GLN A 56 25.59 -17.86 1.27
C GLN A 56 24.53 -18.17 0.20
N GLY A 57 24.34 -19.43 -0.19
CA GLY A 57 23.42 -19.84 -1.27
C GLY A 57 23.92 -19.51 -2.69
N ILE A 58 25.17 -19.07 -2.82
CA ILE A 58 25.80 -18.68 -4.10
C ILE A 58 26.08 -19.90 -4.98
N LEU A 59 26.36 -21.04 -4.36
CA LEU A 59 26.59 -22.31 -5.04
C LEU A 59 25.89 -23.43 -4.26
N PHE A 60 25.41 -24.46 -4.96
CA PHE A 60 24.76 -25.60 -4.33
C PHE A 60 25.75 -26.79 -4.28
N PRO A 61 25.93 -27.47 -3.12
CA PRO A 61 26.81 -28.63 -3.04
C PRO A 61 26.34 -29.76 -3.96
N ASN A 62 27.28 -30.43 -4.64
CA ASN A 62 26.95 -31.61 -5.44
C ASN A 62 26.53 -32.79 -4.52
N PRO A 63 25.89 -33.86 -5.03
CA PRO A 63 25.41 -34.95 -4.18
C PRO A 63 26.48 -35.61 -3.29
N ARG A 64 27.73 -35.70 -3.76
CA ARG A 64 28.89 -36.22 -3.00
C ARG A 64 29.25 -35.29 -1.82
N TYR A 65 29.21 -33.97 -2.02
CA TYR A 65 29.36 -33.00 -0.93
C TYR A 65 28.13 -32.95 0.01
N CYS A 66 26.91 -33.12 -0.50
CA CYS A 66 25.72 -33.24 0.35
C CYS A 66 25.85 -34.44 1.30
N GLN A 67 26.25 -35.61 0.78
CA GLN A 67 26.48 -36.80 1.60
C GLN A 67 27.59 -36.56 2.63
N ALA A 68 28.71 -35.94 2.24
CA ALA A 68 29.80 -35.57 3.15
C ALA A 68 29.33 -34.71 4.33
N LEU A 69 28.56 -33.65 4.05
CA LEU A 69 27.98 -32.79 5.08
C LEU A 69 27.03 -33.57 6.00
N CYS A 70 26.15 -34.41 5.47
CA CYS A 70 25.28 -35.26 6.28
C CYS A 70 26.06 -36.21 7.20
N THR A 71 27.16 -36.80 6.70
CA THR A 71 28.05 -37.69 7.48
C THR A 71 28.74 -36.94 8.61
N ILE A 72 29.37 -35.79 8.33
CA ILE A 72 30.19 -35.04 9.31
C ILE A 72 29.32 -34.36 10.37
N PHE A 73 28.15 -33.84 9.97
CA PHE A 73 27.21 -33.29 10.93
C PHE A 73 26.37 -34.37 11.63
N HIS A 74 26.38 -35.63 11.17
CA HIS A 74 25.48 -36.69 11.65
C HIS A 74 24.01 -36.27 11.61
N MET A 75 23.61 -35.59 10.54
CA MET A 75 22.28 -34.99 10.37
C MET A 75 21.76 -35.26 8.96
N ASP A 76 20.44 -35.33 8.81
CA ASP A 76 19.82 -35.54 7.51
C ASP A 76 19.88 -34.27 6.64
N ALA A 77 19.79 -34.47 5.32
CA ALA A 77 19.94 -33.40 4.35
C ALA A 77 18.84 -32.33 4.44
N TYR A 78 17.65 -32.63 4.97
CA TYR A 78 16.62 -31.63 5.22
C TYR A 78 16.91 -30.80 6.48
N SER A 79 17.45 -31.40 7.55
CA SER A 79 17.89 -30.63 8.74
C SER A 79 19.05 -29.69 8.44
N LEU A 80 19.98 -30.07 7.55
CA LEU A 80 21.06 -29.21 7.04
C LEU A 80 20.62 -28.21 5.96
N GLY A 81 19.34 -28.20 5.56
CA GLY A 81 18.81 -27.27 4.56
C GLY A 81 19.23 -27.55 3.11
N LEU A 82 19.81 -28.73 2.85
CA LEU A 82 20.34 -29.16 1.56
C LEU A 82 19.23 -29.71 0.62
N ILE A 83 18.04 -30.01 1.13
CA ILE A 83 16.88 -30.41 0.32
C ILE A 83 15.61 -29.68 0.80
N ALA A 84 14.74 -29.32 -0.14
CA ALA A 84 13.37 -28.91 0.17
C ALA A 84 12.58 -30.07 0.85
N PRO A 85 11.59 -29.78 1.71
CA PRO A 85 10.79 -30.82 2.36
C PRO A 85 10.09 -31.72 1.32
N PRO A 86 9.96 -33.04 1.57
CA PRO A 86 9.31 -33.96 0.65
C PRO A 86 7.82 -33.65 0.48
N ILE A 87 7.36 -33.60 -0.76
CA ILE A 87 5.97 -33.29 -1.11
C ILE A 87 5.22 -34.59 -1.43
N ASN A 88 4.40 -35.06 -0.48
CA ASN A 88 3.41 -36.10 -0.70
C ASN A 88 2.01 -35.45 -0.78
N GLY A 89 1.16 -35.69 -1.79
CA GLY A 89 1.40 -36.40 -3.05
C GLY A 89 0.09 -36.72 -3.77
N GLN A 90 -0.02 -36.34 -5.05
CA GLN A 90 -0.95 -36.95 -6.00
C GLN A 90 -0.21 -37.08 -7.34
N GLY A 91 -0.24 -38.26 -7.94
CA GLY A 91 0.62 -38.61 -9.07
C GLY A 91 -0.08 -38.59 -10.41
N ASN A 92 0.69 -38.34 -11.46
CA ASN A 92 0.67 -39.19 -12.65
C ASN A 92 2.12 -39.41 -13.10
N GLY A 93 2.42 -40.63 -13.55
CA GLY A 93 3.77 -41.17 -13.44
C GLY A 93 4.69 -40.97 -14.64
N PHE A 94 5.99 -40.87 -14.35
CA PHE A 94 7.03 -41.58 -15.08
C PHE A 94 7.93 -42.26 -14.05
N GLY A 95 8.30 -43.51 -14.28
CA GLY A 95 8.92 -44.36 -13.26
C GLY A 95 10.43 -44.45 -13.35
N GLN A 96 11.10 -44.36 -12.20
CA GLN A 96 12.39 -45.01 -11.94
C GLN A 96 12.45 -45.42 -10.47
N LYS A 97 12.82 -46.68 -10.20
CA LYS A 97 13.21 -47.11 -8.86
C LYS A 97 14.65 -46.66 -8.59
N THR A 98 14.87 -46.09 -7.42
CA THR A 98 16.20 -46.05 -6.78
C THR A 98 16.03 -46.21 -5.28
N ASP A 99 16.19 -47.44 -4.79
CA ASP A 99 16.57 -47.68 -3.40
C ASP A 99 17.92 -47.01 -3.12
N PHE A 100 18.13 -46.37 -1.98
CA PHE A 100 19.46 -46.29 -1.35
C PHE A 100 19.46 -45.79 0.12
N TYR A 101 20.39 -46.35 0.89
CA TYR A 101 20.92 -45.91 2.19
C TYR A 101 19.96 -45.69 3.35
N ARG A 102 19.58 -46.81 3.97
CA ARG A 102 19.37 -46.91 5.42
C ARG A 102 20.76 -46.87 6.10
N THR A 103 21.07 -45.86 6.90
CA THR A 103 22.30 -45.85 7.73
C THR A 103 22.06 -46.61 9.04
N VAL A 104 22.98 -47.50 9.37
CA VAL A 104 23.00 -48.28 10.62
C VAL A 104 23.92 -47.56 11.61
N ALA A 105 23.51 -47.48 12.88
CA ALA A 105 24.38 -47.01 13.96
C ALA A 105 25.33 -48.15 14.40
N TYR A 106 26.58 -47.80 14.71
CA TYR A 106 27.49 -48.69 15.42
C TYR A 106 27.24 -48.55 16.91
N ASP A 107 26.83 -49.65 17.54
CA ASP A 107 27.07 -49.91 18.96
C ASP A 107 28.02 -51.12 19.04
N GLU A 108 29.05 -51.05 19.89
CA GLU A 108 30.00 -52.13 20.10
C GLU A 108 29.60 -52.97 21.32
N GLU A 109 29.08 -54.19 21.15
CA GLU A 109 29.19 -55.22 22.20
C GLU A 109 29.06 -56.67 21.67
N VAL A 110 30.23 -57.31 21.51
CA VAL A 110 30.61 -58.65 22.02
C VAL A 110 29.65 -59.87 21.88
N GLN A 111 30.25 -60.98 21.37
CA GLN A 111 29.92 -62.42 21.51
C GLN A 111 29.01 -63.19 20.50
N HIS A 112 29.69 -64.07 19.73
CA HIS A 112 29.39 -65.46 19.35
C HIS A 112 28.05 -65.93 18.71
N GLN A 113 28.21 -66.59 17.55
CA GLN A 113 27.55 -67.86 17.10
C GLN A 113 26.02 -67.92 16.93
N SER A 114 25.40 -68.63 15.97
CA SER A 114 25.80 -69.20 14.65
C SER A 114 24.56 -69.91 14.03
N SER A 115 24.52 -70.09 12.69
CA SER A 115 23.52 -70.87 11.91
C SER A 115 22.18 -70.16 11.59
N GLY A 116 21.58 -70.25 10.38
CA GLY A 116 22.06 -70.81 9.10
C GLY A 116 20.96 -70.95 8.02
N TYR A 117 21.34 -70.85 6.73
CA TYR A 117 20.79 -71.46 5.46
C TYR A 117 19.24 -71.63 5.23
N MET A 118 18.61 -71.60 4.02
CA MET A 118 19.07 -71.63 2.60
C MET A 118 17.95 -71.19 1.57
N THR A 119 18.36 -70.48 0.50
CA THR A 119 17.93 -70.46 -0.95
C THR A 119 16.54 -70.91 -1.54
N TRP A 120 15.88 -69.99 -2.30
CA TRP A 120 15.54 -69.94 -3.77
C TRP A 120 15.41 -71.21 -4.69
N PRO A 121 14.85 -71.20 -5.96
CA PRO A 121 13.86 -70.32 -6.70
C PRO A 121 12.86 -71.07 -7.69
N GLU A 122 12.25 -70.34 -8.68
CA GLU A 122 11.61 -70.77 -9.99
C GLU A 122 10.16 -71.36 -10.05
N ALA A 123 9.29 -71.24 -11.11
CA ALA A 123 9.20 -70.42 -12.36
C ALA A 123 7.70 -70.26 -12.91
N PRO A 124 7.31 -70.30 -14.23
CA PRO A 124 6.88 -69.14 -15.05
C PRO A 124 5.42 -69.11 -15.65
N VAL A 125 5.14 -68.20 -16.64
CA VAL A 125 3.82 -67.76 -17.22
C VAL A 125 3.58 -68.19 -18.70
N PRO A 126 2.36 -68.11 -19.30
CA PRO A 126 2.11 -67.14 -20.41
C PRO A 126 0.66 -66.60 -20.69
N ASN A 127 0.60 -65.57 -21.56
CA ASN A 127 -0.50 -64.79 -22.25
C ASN A 127 -1.87 -65.45 -22.60
N ARG A 128 -2.98 -64.71 -22.88
CA ARG A 128 -3.30 -63.73 -24.00
C ARG A 128 -4.67 -62.99 -23.69
N VAL A 129 -5.41 -62.12 -24.45
CA VAL A 129 -5.62 -61.64 -25.86
C VAL A 129 -6.11 -60.13 -25.87
N ASN A 130 -6.55 -59.54 -27.00
CA ASN A 130 -7.01 -58.14 -27.24
C ASN A 130 -8.43 -58.04 -27.89
N TYR A 131 -9.01 -56.82 -28.05
CA TYR A 131 -9.35 -56.19 -29.37
C TYR A 131 -9.83 -54.69 -29.33
N HIS A 132 -10.03 -54.06 -30.51
CA HIS A 132 -10.00 -52.61 -30.85
C HIS A 132 -11.37 -51.84 -30.80
N LEU A 133 -11.47 -50.52 -30.49
CA LEU A 133 -11.45 -49.25 -31.32
C LEU A 133 -12.62 -49.05 -32.36
N PRO A 134 -12.90 -47.84 -32.92
CA PRO A 134 -13.31 -46.55 -32.30
C PRO A 134 -14.40 -45.74 -33.10
N TYR A 135 -14.56 -44.42 -32.84
CA TYR A 135 -14.97 -43.29 -33.74
C TYR A 135 -16.19 -42.41 -33.32
N GLU A 136 -16.48 -41.34 -34.08
CA GLU A 136 -17.01 -40.02 -33.64
C GLU A 136 -18.44 -39.59 -34.11
N ALA A 137 -18.90 -38.44 -33.55
CA ALA A 137 -19.58 -37.30 -34.23
C ALA A 137 -21.12 -37.09 -34.16
N ARG A 138 -21.53 -36.21 -33.21
CA ARG A 138 -22.25 -34.91 -33.41
C ARG A 138 -23.39 -34.79 -34.45
N ILE A 139 -24.61 -34.39 -34.03
CA ILE A 139 -25.46 -33.25 -34.55
C ILE A 139 -26.92 -33.26 -34.01
N SER A 140 -27.41 -32.09 -33.51
CA SER A 140 -28.84 -31.62 -33.33
C SER A 140 -29.91 -32.50 -32.63
N ASP A 141 -31.15 -32.05 -32.42
CA ASP A 141 -31.76 -30.85 -31.77
C ASP A 141 -33.31 -31.08 -31.73
N HIS A 142 -34.06 -30.41 -30.84
CA HIS A 142 -35.54 -30.35 -30.77
C HIS A 142 -36.27 -31.69 -30.45
N SER A 143 -37.53 -31.74 -29.97
CA SER A 143 -38.34 -30.81 -29.14
C SER A 143 -39.63 -31.51 -28.64
N ARG A 144 -40.34 -30.91 -27.65
CA ARG A 144 -41.74 -31.18 -27.22
C ARG A 144 -41.96 -32.54 -26.51
N GLN A 145 -42.75 -32.68 -25.44
CA GLN A 145 -44.16 -32.30 -25.16
C GLN A 145 -45.18 -33.07 -26.04
N GLY A 146 -46.13 -33.84 -25.49
CA GLY A 146 -46.47 -34.00 -24.07
C GLY A 146 -47.35 -35.22 -23.71
N PRO A 147 -48.56 -35.05 -23.14
CA PRO A 147 -48.99 -35.84 -21.97
C PRO A 147 -50.06 -36.91 -22.24
N LEU A 148 -50.32 -37.76 -21.23
CA LEU A 148 -51.66 -38.27 -20.89
C LEU A 148 -51.73 -38.76 -19.42
N GLN A 149 -52.95 -38.87 -18.89
CA GLN A 149 -53.40 -39.10 -17.50
C GLN A 149 -54.52 -40.18 -17.51
N PRO A 150 -55.23 -40.53 -16.41
CA PRO A 150 -54.88 -40.68 -14.98
C PRO A 150 -55.41 -42.01 -14.36
N ALA A 151 -55.11 -42.27 -13.06
CA ALA A 151 -55.95 -42.92 -12.02
C ALA A 151 -55.04 -43.38 -10.85
N MET A 152 -55.07 -42.71 -9.69
CA MET A 152 -55.84 -43.13 -8.49
C MET A 152 -55.42 -44.49 -7.89
N ASP A 153 -54.67 -44.46 -6.78
CA ASP A 153 -55.21 -44.94 -5.50
C ASP A 153 -54.37 -44.53 -4.25
N ALA A 154 -54.96 -44.74 -3.07
CA ALA A 154 -54.37 -44.85 -1.72
C ALA A 154 -53.34 -43.79 -1.21
N SER A 155 -53.81 -43.01 -0.24
CA SER A 155 -53.05 -42.18 0.71
C SER A 155 -51.91 -42.89 1.47
N PHE A 156 -50.81 -42.16 1.72
CA PHE A 156 -50.23 -41.98 3.08
C PHE A 156 -49.26 -40.77 3.11
N PHE A 157 -49.24 -40.02 4.22
CA PHE A 157 -48.31 -38.90 4.42
C PHE A 157 -46.91 -39.42 4.80
N TYR A 158 -45.88 -39.06 4.04
CA TYR A 158 -44.49 -39.11 4.51
C TYR A 158 -44.04 -37.73 4.97
N ALA A 159 -43.86 -37.58 6.29
CA ALA A 159 -43.16 -36.44 6.85
C ALA A 159 -41.66 -36.52 6.47
N GLN A 160 -41.03 -35.36 6.22
CA GLN A 160 -39.57 -35.32 6.08
C GLN A 160 -38.92 -35.59 7.43
N ALA A 161 -38.46 -36.82 7.63
CA ALA A 161 -37.62 -37.17 8.75
C ALA A 161 -36.33 -36.34 8.70
N SER A 162 -36.13 -35.47 9.69
CA SER A 162 -34.88 -34.77 9.91
C SER A 162 -33.78 -35.80 10.16
N ILE A 163 -32.77 -35.85 9.30
CA ILE A 163 -31.58 -36.68 9.53
C ILE A 163 -30.86 -36.10 10.75
N ASP A 164 -30.91 -36.83 11.85
CA ASP A 164 -30.33 -36.42 13.11
C ASP A 164 -28.80 -36.55 13.05
N ASN A 165 -28.10 -35.42 12.99
CA ASN A 165 -26.65 -35.36 12.75
C ASN A 165 -25.80 -35.86 13.93
N THR A 166 -26.43 -36.25 15.04
CA THR A 166 -25.82 -36.69 16.31
C THR A 166 -24.83 -37.84 16.14
N VAL A 167 -25.10 -38.77 15.22
CA VAL A 167 -24.24 -39.96 15.00
C VAL A 167 -22.89 -39.60 14.36
N SER A 168 -22.84 -38.55 13.53
CA SER A 168 -21.64 -38.17 12.76
C SER A 168 -20.53 -37.53 13.61
N ARG A 169 -20.78 -37.21 14.89
CA ARG A 169 -19.76 -36.64 15.80
C ARG A 169 -18.76 -37.67 16.34
N ASN A 170 -19.11 -38.96 16.38
CA ASN A 170 -18.31 -39.98 17.09
C ASN A 170 -17.39 -40.85 16.20
N ILE A 171 -17.26 -40.56 14.90
CA ILE A 171 -16.43 -41.35 13.95
C ILE A 171 -15.33 -40.49 13.30
N LYS A 172 -14.67 -39.65 14.10
CA LYS A 172 -13.45 -38.89 13.74
C LYS A 172 -12.46 -38.83 14.91
N SER A 173 -12.12 -39.99 15.48
CA SER A 173 -11.10 -40.13 16.53
C SER A 173 -9.66 -39.95 16.03
N GLU A 174 -9.42 -40.01 14.72
CA GLU A 174 -8.13 -39.63 14.12
C GLU A 174 -8.26 -38.37 13.26
N LEU A 175 -7.68 -37.27 13.73
CA LEU A 175 -7.36 -36.11 12.89
C LEU A 175 -6.40 -36.54 11.78
N LEU A 176 -6.72 -36.21 10.53
CA LEU A 176 -5.85 -36.45 9.38
C LEU A 176 -4.44 -35.88 9.66
N PRO A 177 -3.34 -36.56 9.26
CA PRO A 177 -1.98 -36.09 9.55
C PRO A 177 -1.70 -34.66 9.05
N GLN A 178 -2.36 -34.23 7.97
CA GLN A 178 -2.30 -32.86 7.49
C GLN A 178 -2.96 -31.86 8.44
N ASP A 179 -4.10 -32.21 9.04
CA ASP A 179 -4.83 -31.35 9.98
C ASP A 179 -4.14 -31.30 11.35
N LYS A 180 -3.52 -32.39 11.82
CA LYS A 180 -2.61 -32.38 12.98
C LYS A 180 -1.45 -31.39 12.76
N ASN A 181 -0.80 -31.44 11.60
CA ASN A 181 0.25 -30.47 11.24
C ASN A 181 -0.27 -29.03 11.16
N ASN A 182 -1.45 -28.80 10.56
CA ASN A 182 -2.07 -27.48 10.50
C ASN A 182 -2.35 -26.92 11.91
N ARG A 183 -2.89 -27.74 12.82
CA ARG A 183 -3.16 -27.42 14.24
C ARG A 183 -1.87 -27.03 14.97
N LEU A 184 -0.84 -27.87 14.88
CA LEU A 184 0.48 -27.62 15.48
C LEU A 184 1.16 -26.35 14.93
N HIS A 185 0.98 -26.04 13.64
CA HIS A 185 1.48 -24.80 13.06
C HIS A 185 0.74 -23.56 13.60
N LEU A 186 -0.58 -23.63 13.81
CA LEU A 186 -1.33 -22.53 14.40
C LEU A 186 -0.97 -22.32 15.87
N LEU A 187 -0.93 -23.38 16.69
CA LEU A 187 -0.52 -23.33 18.10
C LEU A 187 0.85 -22.65 18.25
N LYS A 188 1.86 -23.10 17.48
CA LYS A 188 3.22 -22.50 17.50
C LYS A 188 3.24 -21.04 17.02
N ARG A 189 2.36 -20.65 16.09
CA ARG A 189 2.22 -19.24 15.65
C ARG A 189 1.59 -18.37 16.73
N VAL A 190 0.51 -18.82 17.38
CA VAL A 190 -0.14 -18.12 18.50
C VAL A 190 0.85 -17.99 19.67
N ARG A 191 1.48 -19.10 20.10
CA ARG A 191 2.46 -19.10 21.20
C ARG A 191 3.61 -18.12 20.94
N ARG A 192 4.21 -18.14 19.76
CA ARG A 192 5.28 -17.20 19.40
C ARG A 192 4.80 -15.74 19.42
N PHE A 193 3.74 -15.43 18.66
CA PHE A 193 3.30 -14.04 18.48
C PHE A 193 2.76 -13.40 19.77
N TRP A 194 2.14 -14.19 20.66
CA TRP A 194 1.42 -13.66 21.84
C TRP A 194 2.06 -13.99 23.18
N ILE A 195 2.78 -15.10 23.32
CA ILE A 195 3.45 -15.43 24.58
C ILE A 195 4.89 -14.88 24.53
N THR A 196 5.69 -15.29 23.55
CA THR A 196 7.07 -14.83 23.41
C THR A 196 7.17 -13.36 22.98
N ASP A 197 6.58 -13.01 21.83
CA ASP A 197 6.74 -11.66 21.25
C ASP A 197 5.92 -10.58 21.99
N VAL A 198 4.99 -10.94 22.90
CA VAL A 198 4.12 -10.01 23.67
C VAL A 198 4.19 -10.19 25.19
N LEU A 199 3.80 -11.34 25.75
CA LEU A 199 3.64 -11.52 27.21
C LEU A 199 4.99 -11.51 27.96
N GLU A 200 5.98 -12.25 27.46
CA GLU A 200 7.33 -12.35 28.03
C GLU A 200 8.10 -11.02 27.94
N HIS A 201 7.81 -10.20 26.92
CA HIS A 201 8.32 -8.84 26.76
C HIS A 201 7.47 -7.75 27.46
N SER A 202 6.41 -8.11 28.18
CA SER A 202 5.59 -7.14 28.90
C SER A 202 6.27 -6.64 30.19
N LEU A 203 6.00 -5.38 30.56
CA LEU A 203 6.57 -4.75 31.76
C LEU A 203 6.24 -5.47 33.08
N HIS A 204 5.26 -6.39 33.08
CA HIS A 204 4.82 -7.13 34.26
C HIS A 204 5.65 -8.39 34.53
N HIS A 205 6.41 -8.92 33.55
CA HIS A 205 7.06 -10.23 33.69
C HIS A 205 8.15 -10.27 34.78
N ALA A 206 8.72 -9.12 35.17
CA ALA A 206 9.72 -9.04 36.24
C ALA A 206 9.20 -9.50 37.62
N ALA A 207 7.89 -9.37 37.86
CA ALA A 207 7.20 -10.00 38.98
C ALA A 207 5.69 -10.04 38.67
N LEU A 208 5.19 -11.23 38.32
CA LEU A 208 3.75 -11.49 38.19
C LEU A 208 3.05 -11.11 39.50
N ILE A 209 1.98 -10.32 39.40
CA ILE A 209 1.11 -9.93 40.50
C ILE A 209 -0.22 -10.64 40.30
N GLU A 210 -0.57 -11.54 41.20
CA GLU A 210 -1.86 -12.22 41.18
C GLU A 210 -2.98 -11.21 41.41
N LEU A 211 -4.00 -11.21 40.55
CA LEU A 211 -5.09 -10.24 40.56
C LEU A 211 -6.33 -10.82 41.27
N GLY A 212 -7.07 -9.98 41.99
CA GLY A 212 -8.34 -10.37 42.61
C GLY A 212 -9.51 -10.30 41.61
N PHE A 213 -10.55 -11.10 41.82
CA PHE A 213 -11.73 -11.15 40.96
C PHE A 213 -13.05 -11.01 41.74
N GLN A 214 -14.05 -10.37 41.14
CA GLN A 214 -15.42 -10.31 41.65
C GLN A 214 -16.41 -10.65 40.54
N THR A 215 -17.39 -11.51 40.81
CA THR A 215 -18.44 -11.86 39.85
C THR A 215 -19.42 -10.72 39.61
N ARG A 216 -19.88 -10.59 38.35
CA ARG A 216 -20.81 -9.55 37.89
C ARG A 216 -21.93 -10.15 37.00
N PRO A 217 -22.88 -10.92 37.56
CA PRO A 217 -24.02 -11.44 36.78
C PRO A 217 -24.88 -10.32 36.17
N ASP A 218 -24.87 -9.11 36.77
CA ASP A 218 -25.48 -7.88 36.27
C ASP A 218 -24.92 -7.36 34.93
N ALA A 219 -23.88 -8.00 34.39
CA ALA A 219 -23.25 -7.64 33.11
C ALA A 219 -23.70 -8.51 31.91
N LEU A 220 -24.56 -9.51 32.10
CA LEU A 220 -24.84 -10.55 31.10
C LEU A 220 -26.33 -10.82 30.85
N ILE A 221 -26.66 -11.18 29.61
CA ILE A 221 -28.00 -11.68 29.24
C ILE A 221 -28.07 -13.17 29.63
N ASN A 222 -28.77 -13.48 30.73
CA ASN A 222 -29.09 -14.85 31.12
C ASN A 222 -30.60 -15.13 30.99
N PRO A 223 -31.05 -16.00 30.06
CA PRO A 223 -32.46 -16.35 29.86
C PRO A 223 -33.18 -16.91 31.10
N TRP A 224 -32.44 -17.50 32.05
CA TRP A 224 -33.00 -18.20 33.20
C TRP A 224 -33.15 -17.32 34.46
N HIS A 225 -32.72 -16.06 34.40
CA HIS A 225 -32.63 -15.19 35.59
C HIS A 225 -34.00 -14.88 36.24
N LEU A 226 -35.11 -15.01 35.51
CA LEU A 226 -36.48 -14.85 36.00
C LEU A 226 -36.93 -15.92 37.02
N LEU A 227 -36.13 -16.97 37.25
CA LEU A 227 -36.44 -18.05 38.19
C LEU A 227 -35.43 -18.16 39.36
N GLN A 228 -34.43 -17.28 39.44
CA GLN A 228 -33.25 -17.50 40.31
C GLN A 228 -32.72 -16.27 41.05
N GLU A 229 -33.60 -15.34 41.43
CA GLU A 229 -33.25 -14.05 42.09
C GLU A 229 -32.45 -14.14 43.40
N TYR A 230 -32.33 -15.33 44.01
CA TYR A 230 -31.65 -15.54 45.30
C TYR A 230 -30.22 -16.12 45.23
N ALA A 231 -29.70 -16.51 44.06
CA ALA A 231 -28.50 -17.36 43.98
C ALA A 231 -27.17 -16.63 43.69
N GLN A 232 -27.16 -15.45 43.06
CA GLN A 232 -25.93 -14.83 42.54
C GLN A 232 -25.77 -13.35 42.94
N ALA A 233 -25.46 -13.12 44.22
CA ALA A 233 -24.92 -11.84 44.65
C ALA A 233 -23.48 -11.62 44.13
N LYS A 234 -23.03 -10.35 44.07
CA LYS A 234 -21.67 -9.96 43.63
C LYS A 234 -20.61 -10.53 44.57
N ARG A 235 -20.03 -11.67 44.22
CA ARG A 235 -19.12 -12.44 45.06
C ARG A 235 -17.67 -12.14 44.70
N THR A 236 -16.87 -11.69 45.66
CA THR A 236 -15.41 -11.74 45.56
C THR A 236 -14.97 -13.20 45.56
N LEU A 237 -14.23 -13.62 44.55
CA LEU A 237 -13.62 -14.94 44.50
C LEU A 237 -12.46 -15.01 45.50
N PRO A 238 -12.04 -16.22 45.94
CA PRO A 238 -10.92 -16.37 46.86
C PRO A 238 -9.63 -15.70 46.35
N PRO A 239 -8.76 -15.21 47.25
CA PRO A 239 -7.40 -14.87 46.85
C PRO A 239 -6.70 -16.12 46.28
N HIS A 240 -5.79 -15.91 45.33
CA HIS A 240 -5.06 -16.96 44.59
C HIS A 240 -5.89 -17.81 43.59
N THR A 241 -7.18 -17.51 43.35
CA THR A 241 -7.90 -18.11 42.21
C THR A 241 -7.29 -17.65 40.89
N SER A 242 -6.90 -18.59 40.02
CA SER A 242 -6.31 -18.32 38.70
C SER A 242 -7.38 -18.08 37.63
N ILE A 243 -7.03 -17.32 36.57
CA ILE A 243 -7.98 -17.03 35.48
C ILE A 243 -8.43 -18.28 34.71
N ALA A 244 -7.60 -19.33 34.63
CA ALA A 244 -8.03 -20.61 34.06
C ALA A 244 -9.12 -21.27 34.90
N GLN A 245 -9.01 -21.27 36.25
CA GLN A 245 -10.08 -21.78 37.11
C GLN A 245 -11.38 -20.99 36.93
N VAL A 246 -11.31 -19.66 36.84
CA VAL A 246 -12.49 -18.81 36.54
C VAL A 246 -13.09 -19.12 35.16
N TYR A 247 -12.25 -19.41 34.16
CA TYR A 247 -12.69 -19.79 32.81
C TYR A 247 -13.33 -21.19 32.76
N ASP A 248 -12.82 -22.13 33.56
CA ASP A 248 -13.36 -23.47 33.72
C ASP A 248 -14.69 -23.44 34.52
N GLU A 249 -14.77 -22.65 35.59
CA GLU A 249 -16.02 -22.35 36.33
C GLU A 249 -17.07 -21.62 35.47
N ALA A 250 -16.63 -20.95 34.40
CA ALA A 250 -17.49 -20.27 33.42
C ALA A 250 -17.90 -21.17 32.24
N ASP A 251 -17.59 -22.47 32.27
CA ASP A 251 -17.86 -23.43 31.19
C ASP A 251 -17.39 -22.89 29.82
N GLY A 252 -16.18 -22.31 29.83
CA GLY A 252 -15.54 -21.72 28.67
C GLY A 252 -16.19 -20.46 28.09
N ALA A 253 -17.14 -19.80 28.77
CA ALA A 253 -17.87 -18.64 28.26
C ALA A 253 -17.78 -17.42 29.20
N LEU A 254 -16.63 -16.71 29.14
CA LEU A 254 -16.21 -15.72 30.13
C LEU A 254 -16.16 -14.26 29.60
N LEU A 255 -16.65 -13.30 30.39
CA LEU A 255 -16.45 -11.86 30.20
C LEU A 255 -15.48 -11.31 31.25
N ILE A 256 -14.37 -10.71 30.82
CA ILE A 256 -13.36 -10.06 31.67
C ILE A 256 -13.53 -8.54 31.59
N LEU A 257 -14.00 -7.95 32.68
CA LEU A 257 -14.13 -6.51 32.88
C LEU A 257 -13.02 -5.98 33.80
N GLY A 258 -12.80 -4.67 33.75
CA GLY A 258 -11.86 -3.97 34.64
C GLY A 258 -11.43 -2.63 34.09
N GLU A 259 -10.74 -1.85 34.91
CA GLU A 259 -10.39 -0.46 34.59
C GLU A 259 -9.24 -0.33 33.56
N PRO A 260 -9.02 0.87 32.99
CA PRO A 260 -7.83 1.17 32.19
C PRO A 260 -6.56 0.90 32.99
N GLY A 261 -5.65 0.06 32.47
CA GLY A 261 -4.42 -0.32 33.17
C GLY A 261 -4.56 -1.46 34.18
N ALA A 262 -5.75 -2.03 34.38
CA ALA A 262 -5.98 -3.17 35.28
C ALA A 262 -5.39 -4.51 34.81
N GLY A 263 -4.69 -4.57 33.67
CA GLY A 263 -4.00 -5.78 33.20
C GLY A 263 -4.84 -6.75 32.34
N LYS A 264 -6.05 -6.38 31.88
CA LYS A 264 -6.95 -7.24 31.07
C LYS A 264 -6.25 -8.05 29.96
N THR A 265 -5.53 -7.38 29.06
CA THR A 265 -4.78 -8.04 27.98
C THR A 265 -3.71 -9.00 28.52
N THR A 266 -2.97 -8.62 29.56
CA THR A 266 -1.98 -9.49 30.22
C THR A 266 -2.64 -10.74 30.79
N LEU A 267 -3.78 -10.59 31.44
CA LEU A 267 -4.56 -11.69 32.01
C LEU A 267 -5.16 -12.62 30.94
N LEU A 268 -5.65 -12.05 29.83
CA LEU A 268 -6.11 -12.82 28.67
C LEU A 268 -4.95 -13.60 28.03
N LEU A 269 -3.73 -13.05 28.03
CA LEU A 269 -2.53 -13.72 27.53
C LEU A 269 -1.99 -14.77 28.50
N GLU A 270 -2.16 -14.61 29.81
CA GLU A 270 -1.87 -15.64 30.81
C GLU A 270 -2.85 -16.82 30.68
N LEU A 271 -4.14 -16.54 30.48
CA LEU A 271 -5.15 -17.53 30.11
C LEU A 271 -4.78 -18.20 28.77
N THR A 272 -4.38 -17.42 27.76
CA THR A 272 -3.91 -17.94 26.47
C THR A 272 -2.75 -18.92 26.66
N ARG A 273 -1.77 -18.59 27.50
CA ARG A 273 -0.61 -19.46 27.79
C ARG A 273 -1.04 -20.78 28.43
N GLN A 274 -1.98 -20.76 29.38
CA GLN A 274 -2.47 -21.97 30.05
C GLN A 274 -3.31 -22.84 29.09
N LEU A 275 -4.18 -22.23 28.28
CA LEU A 275 -4.96 -22.92 27.25
C LEU A 275 -4.08 -23.49 26.12
N LEU A 276 -3.01 -22.78 25.73
CA LEU A 276 -2.04 -23.29 24.75
C LEU A 276 -1.31 -24.54 25.25
N ASN A 277 -0.98 -24.61 26.55
CA ASN A 277 -0.41 -25.83 27.13
C ASN A 277 -1.40 -27.00 27.03
N ARG A 278 -2.64 -26.82 27.49
CA ARG A 278 -3.71 -27.84 27.38
C ARG A 278 -3.91 -28.31 25.94
N ALA A 279 -3.92 -27.40 24.97
CA ALA A 279 -4.09 -27.72 23.56
C ALA A 279 -2.82 -28.31 22.89
N GLU A 280 -1.63 -28.19 23.49
CA GLU A 280 -0.42 -28.88 23.04
C GLU A 280 -0.28 -30.28 23.69
N GLU A 281 -0.86 -30.48 24.88
CA GLU A 281 -0.92 -31.74 25.61
C GLU A 281 -2.06 -32.67 25.11
N ASP A 282 -3.22 -32.13 24.76
CA ASP A 282 -4.38 -32.86 24.24
C ASP A 282 -4.82 -32.34 22.86
N GLU A 283 -5.10 -33.26 21.94
CA GLU A 283 -5.63 -32.97 20.60
C GLU A 283 -7.12 -32.62 20.58
N LEU A 284 -7.91 -33.11 21.55
CA LEU A 284 -9.36 -32.87 21.64
C LEU A 284 -9.68 -31.42 22.06
N HIS A 285 -8.76 -30.75 22.76
CA HIS A 285 -8.92 -29.35 23.15
C HIS A 285 -8.96 -28.41 21.92
N PRO A 286 -9.89 -27.44 21.88
CA PRO A 286 -9.98 -26.47 20.78
C PRO A 286 -8.77 -25.53 20.75
N ILE A 287 -8.42 -24.99 19.57
CA ILE A 287 -7.22 -24.16 19.40
C ILE A 287 -7.47 -22.74 19.96
N PRO A 288 -6.76 -22.28 21.00
CA PRO A 288 -6.90 -20.91 21.48
C PRO A 288 -6.27 -19.91 20.50
N VAL A 289 -7.04 -18.91 20.07
CA VAL A 289 -6.60 -17.87 19.13
C VAL A 289 -7.06 -16.50 19.61
N VAL A 290 -6.14 -15.54 19.66
CA VAL A 290 -6.41 -14.18 20.15
C VAL A 290 -6.69 -13.21 19.00
N PHE A 291 -7.87 -12.58 19.04
CA PHE A 291 -8.31 -11.59 18.07
C PHE A 291 -8.48 -10.23 18.78
N ASN A 292 -8.22 -9.11 18.10
CA ASN A 292 -8.51 -7.78 18.63
C ASN A 292 -9.74 -7.22 17.91
N LEU A 293 -10.77 -6.84 18.64
CA LEU A 293 -12.08 -6.47 18.09
C LEU A 293 -12.08 -5.16 17.30
N SER A 294 -11.06 -4.30 17.44
CA SER A 294 -10.99 -3.04 16.69
C SER A 294 -10.93 -3.22 15.17
N SER A 295 -10.37 -4.33 14.67
CA SER A 295 -10.32 -4.60 13.21
C SER A 295 -11.70 -4.92 12.62
N TRP A 296 -12.59 -5.55 13.40
CA TRP A 296 -13.96 -5.85 12.98
C TRP A 296 -14.72 -4.59 12.55
N ALA A 297 -14.51 -3.48 13.26
CA ALA A 297 -15.17 -2.20 13.02
C ALA A 297 -14.92 -1.62 11.62
N ILE A 298 -13.83 -2.03 10.95
CA ILE A 298 -13.43 -1.56 9.62
C ILE A 298 -14.34 -2.18 8.54
N LYS A 299 -14.50 -3.51 8.57
CA LYS A 299 -15.25 -4.26 7.55
C LYS A 299 -16.72 -4.47 7.91
N ARG A 300 -17.05 -4.63 9.21
CA ARG A 300 -18.41 -4.94 9.73
C ARG A 300 -19.04 -6.18 9.08
N ALA A 301 -18.21 -7.17 8.74
CA ALA A 301 -18.63 -8.46 8.23
C ALA A 301 -19.24 -9.33 9.34
N PRO A 302 -19.99 -10.41 9.02
CA PRO A 302 -20.37 -11.42 10.01
C PRO A 302 -19.12 -11.96 10.73
N ILE A 303 -19.22 -12.21 12.04
CA ILE A 303 -18.08 -12.65 12.88
C ILE A 303 -17.38 -13.88 12.27
N LYS A 304 -18.14 -14.83 11.72
CA LYS A 304 -17.60 -15.99 11.00
C LYS A 304 -16.58 -15.58 9.92
N ASP A 305 -16.98 -14.67 9.03
CA ASP A 305 -16.19 -14.32 7.86
C ASP A 305 -14.98 -13.47 8.28
N TRP A 306 -15.16 -12.56 9.25
CA TRP A 306 -14.07 -11.81 9.89
C TRP A 306 -13.04 -12.72 10.58
N LEU A 307 -13.46 -13.76 11.31
CA LEU A 307 -12.54 -14.74 11.92
C LEU A 307 -11.71 -15.46 10.85
N VAL A 308 -12.33 -15.86 9.73
CA VAL A 308 -11.64 -16.53 8.61
C VAL A 308 -10.67 -15.59 7.89
N GLU A 309 -10.98 -14.29 7.80
CA GLU A 309 -10.05 -13.27 7.32
C GLU A 309 -8.89 -13.06 8.30
N GLU A 310 -9.13 -12.80 9.59
CA GLU A 310 -8.07 -12.64 10.62
C GLU A 310 -7.13 -13.86 10.70
N LEU A 311 -7.67 -15.09 10.59
CA LEU A 311 -6.86 -16.31 10.52
C LEU A 311 -5.96 -16.34 9.28
N HIS A 312 -6.45 -15.85 8.14
CA HIS A 312 -5.63 -15.73 6.93
C HIS A 312 -4.58 -14.64 7.04
N ASP A 313 -5.01 -13.47 7.50
CA ASP A 313 -4.27 -12.22 7.47
C ASP A 313 -3.18 -12.16 8.53
N LYS A 314 -3.52 -12.46 9.78
CA LYS A 314 -2.62 -12.40 10.93
C LYS A 314 -1.86 -13.70 11.14
N TYR A 315 -2.54 -14.83 10.98
CA TYR A 315 -1.99 -16.16 11.29
C TYR A 315 -1.57 -16.97 10.08
N GLN A 316 -1.67 -16.43 8.85
CA GLN A 316 -1.25 -17.07 7.60
C GLN A 316 -1.87 -18.46 7.39
N VAL A 317 -3.16 -18.61 7.76
CA VAL A 317 -3.96 -19.82 7.56
C VAL A 317 -4.64 -19.75 6.18
N PRO A 318 -4.64 -20.79 5.34
CA PRO A 318 -5.43 -20.79 4.12
C PRO A 318 -6.94 -20.70 4.42
N HIS A 319 -7.69 -19.83 3.73
CA HIS A 319 -9.13 -19.60 4.01
C HIS A 319 -9.96 -20.89 4.13
N LYS A 320 -9.69 -21.92 3.30
CA LYS A 320 -10.39 -23.22 3.37
C LYS A 320 -10.21 -23.93 4.72
N ILE A 321 -9.01 -23.82 5.32
CA ILE A 321 -8.71 -24.40 6.65
C ILE A 321 -9.33 -23.54 7.74
N GLY A 322 -9.16 -22.21 7.67
CA GLY A 322 -9.78 -21.29 8.63
C GLY A 322 -11.31 -21.41 8.69
N GLN A 323 -11.97 -21.51 7.53
CA GLN A 323 -13.40 -21.75 7.43
C GLN A 323 -13.80 -23.09 8.05
N SER A 324 -13.06 -24.17 7.76
CA SER A 324 -13.29 -25.48 8.37
C SER A 324 -13.17 -25.44 9.90
N TRP A 325 -12.18 -24.73 10.45
CA TRP A 325 -12.02 -24.62 11.90
C TRP A 325 -13.12 -23.78 12.58
N VAL A 326 -13.60 -22.72 11.93
CA VAL A 326 -14.75 -21.92 12.45
C VAL A 326 -16.07 -22.69 12.31
N GLU A 327 -16.27 -23.45 11.23
CA GLU A 327 -17.51 -24.21 11.00
C GLU A 327 -17.63 -25.48 11.87
N ASN A 328 -16.51 -26.11 12.22
CA ASN A 328 -16.47 -27.31 13.09
C ASN A 328 -16.25 -26.97 14.58
N GLU A 329 -16.42 -25.71 14.99
CA GLU A 329 -16.28 -25.24 16.39
C GLU A 329 -14.89 -25.51 17.04
N GLY A 330 -13.86 -25.79 16.23
CA GLY A 330 -12.53 -26.23 16.68
C GLY A 330 -11.59 -25.13 17.19
N LEU A 331 -12.12 -23.93 17.45
CA LEU A 331 -11.38 -22.74 17.89
C LEU A 331 -11.95 -22.21 19.20
N LEU A 332 -11.05 -21.82 20.10
CA LEU A 332 -11.36 -21.11 21.33
C LEU A 332 -11.05 -19.62 21.12
N LEU A 333 -12.08 -18.78 21.21
CA LEU A 333 -12.05 -17.39 20.76
C LEU A 333 -11.65 -16.44 21.91
N LEU A 334 -10.45 -15.89 21.86
CA LEU A 334 -9.94 -14.95 22.87
C LEU A 334 -10.01 -13.52 22.29
N LEU A 335 -11.10 -12.80 22.59
CA LEU A 335 -11.44 -11.52 21.97
C LEU A 335 -11.03 -10.34 22.87
N ASP A 336 -9.95 -9.63 22.52
CA ASP A 336 -9.49 -8.45 23.25
C ASP A 336 -10.05 -7.13 22.68
N GLY A 337 -10.13 -6.11 23.53
CA GLY A 337 -10.36 -4.73 23.12
C GLY A 337 -11.77 -4.40 22.61
N LEU A 338 -12.85 -4.89 23.24
CA LEU A 338 -14.21 -4.44 22.89
C LEU A 338 -14.38 -2.92 23.08
N ASP A 339 -13.68 -2.31 24.05
CA ASP A 339 -13.61 -0.85 24.21
C ASP A 339 -12.77 -0.13 23.14
N GLU A 340 -11.98 -0.85 22.33
CA GLU A 340 -11.21 -0.27 21.23
C GLU A 340 -12.01 -0.18 19.93
N VAL A 341 -13.17 -0.84 19.85
CA VAL A 341 -14.16 -0.66 18.78
C VAL A 341 -14.71 0.77 18.82
N ASN A 342 -14.84 1.41 17.65
CA ASN A 342 -15.43 2.74 17.51
C ASN A 342 -16.83 2.80 18.15
N ALA A 343 -17.10 3.80 18.99
CA ALA A 343 -18.34 3.94 19.75
C ALA A 343 -19.62 3.82 18.90
N ILE A 344 -19.61 4.29 17.64
CA ILE A 344 -20.74 4.22 16.71
C ILE A 344 -21.06 2.77 16.28
N HIS A 345 -20.13 1.83 16.49
CA HIS A 345 -20.21 0.45 16.00
C HIS A 345 -20.10 -0.62 17.11
N ARG A 346 -19.93 -0.23 18.39
CA ARG A 346 -19.86 -1.16 19.53
C ARG A 346 -21.09 -2.05 19.67
N THR A 347 -22.28 -1.46 19.62
CA THR A 347 -23.55 -2.21 19.76
C THR A 347 -23.73 -3.23 18.63
N ALA A 348 -23.37 -2.87 17.39
CA ALA A 348 -23.40 -3.79 16.25
C ALA A 348 -22.34 -4.92 16.35
N CYS A 349 -21.20 -4.65 17.00
CA CYS A 349 -20.19 -5.67 17.29
C CYS A 349 -20.72 -6.69 18.33
N LEU A 350 -21.33 -6.20 19.40
CA LEU A 350 -22.02 -7.03 20.40
C LEU A 350 -23.14 -7.87 19.80
N GLU A 351 -23.98 -7.26 18.96
CA GLU A 351 -25.05 -7.93 18.22
C GLU A 351 -24.48 -9.07 17.36
N ALA A 352 -23.43 -8.79 16.57
CA ALA A 352 -22.79 -9.79 15.72
C ALA A 352 -22.13 -10.94 16.53
N ILE A 353 -21.57 -10.67 17.70
CA ILE A 353 -21.02 -11.70 18.63
C ILE A 353 -22.16 -12.56 19.19
N ASN A 354 -23.25 -11.95 19.66
CA ASN A 354 -24.43 -12.68 20.16
C ASN A 354 -25.08 -13.52 19.04
N THR A 355 -25.25 -12.97 17.83
CA THR A 355 -25.75 -13.73 16.66
C THR A 355 -24.84 -14.90 16.30
N PHE A 356 -23.51 -14.73 16.36
CA PHE A 356 -22.57 -15.82 16.13
C PHE A 356 -22.74 -16.93 17.17
N ARG A 357 -22.81 -16.58 18.46
CA ARG A 357 -23.02 -17.58 19.53
C ARG A 357 -24.39 -18.25 19.48
N HIS A 358 -25.47 -17.55 19.14
CA HIS A 358 -26.78 -18.20 18.92
C HIS A 358 -26.76 -19.23 17.78
N LYS A 359 -25.82 -19.14 16.84
CA LYS A 359 -25.65 -20.09 15.74
C LYS A 359 -24.65 -21.22 16.03
N TYR A 360 -23.62 -20.94 16.82
CA TYR A 360 -22.52 -21.85 17.18
C TYR A 360 -22.43 -21.95 18.71
N GLY A 361 -23.48 -22.52 19.32
CA GLY A 361 -23.83 -22.37 20.74
C GLY A 361 -22.76 -22.79 21.74
N LEU A 362 -21.89 -23.72 21.35
CA LEU A 362 -20.89 -24.34 22.22
C LEU A 362 -19.47 -23.82 21.98
N VAL A 363 -19.26 -22.85 21.08
CA VAL A 363 -17.92 -22.28 20.82
C VAL A 363 -17.39 -21.59 22.09
N PRO A 364 -16.26 -22.07 22.67
CA PRO A 364 -15.69 -21.46 23.87
C PRO A 364 -15.03 -20.12 23.56
N ILE A 365 -15.20 -19.16 24.45
CA ILE A 365 -14.95 -17.74 24.21
C ILE A 365 -14.62 -16.98 25.51
N ALA A 366 -13.58 -16.15 25.46
CA ALA A 366 -13.33 -15.12 26.48
C ALA A 366 -13.31 -13.74 25.82
N VAL A 367 -13.98 -12.75 26.41
CA VAL A 367 -14.06 -11.37 25.88
C VAL A 367 -13.53 -10.37 26.91
N CYS A 368 -12.68 -9.43 26.50
CA CYS A 368 -12.19 -8.34 27.35
C CYS A 368 -12.82 -6.99 27.01
N SER A 369 -13.23 -6.23 28.04
CA SER A 369 -13.74 -4.85 27.89
C SER A 369 -13.49 -3.99 29.14
N ARG A 370 -13.62 -2.67 29.02
CA ARG A 370 -13.64 -1.77 30.20
C ARG A 370 -15.00 -1.75 30.87
N THR A 371 -15.01 -1.74 32.20
CA THR A 371 -16.21 -1.73 33.04
C THR A 371 -17.16 -0.58 32.67
N ALA A 372 -16.65 0.66 32.68
CA ALA A 372 -17.45 1.85 32.37
C ALA A 372 -17.97 1.86 30.92
N GLU A 373 -17.09 1.56 29.94
CA GLU A 373 -17.47 1.62 28.52
C GLU A 373 -18.45 0.49 28.14
N TYR A 374 -18.38 -0.67 28.78
CA TYR A 374 -19.35 -1.76 28.62
C TYR A 374 -20.70 -1.42 29.25
N HIS A 375 -20.74 -0.87 30.48
CA HIS A 375 -21.99 -0.48 31.14
C HIS A 375 -22.77 0.64 30.42
N THR A 376 -22.15 1.40 29.51
CA THR A 376 -22.85 2.40 28.67
C THR A 376 -23.60 1.81 27.47
N LEU A 377 -23.49 0.50 27.21
CA LEU A 377 -24.10 -0.15 26.05
C LEU A 377 -25.49 -0.70 26.39
N SER A 378 -26.47 -0.43 25.52
CA SER A 378 -27.86 -0.87 25.68
C SER A 378 -28.09 -2.36 25.39
N LEU A 379 -27.02 -3.09 25.03
CA LEU A 379 -27.00 -4.52 24.73
C LEU A 379 -25.85 -5.13 25.54
N GLN A 380 -26.07 -6.33 26.07
CA GLN A 380 -25.08 -7.10 26.83
C GLN A 380 -24.72 -8.40 26.08
N LEU A 381 -23.63 -9.06 26.48
CA LEU A 381 -23.23 -10.37 25.97
C LEU A 381 -24.05 -11.50 26.62
N SER A 382 -24.38 -12.53 25.86
CA SER A 382 -25.11 -13.72 26.32
C SER A 382 -24.18 -14.82 26.91
N LEU A 383 -23.14 -14.44 27.64
CA LEU A 383 -22.11 -15.36 28.19
C LEU A 383 -22.58 -16.03 29.51
N GLN A 384 -21.81 -16.99 30.05
CA GLN A 384 -22.17 -17.68 31.29
C GLN A 384 -21.69 -16.95 32.55
N MET A 385 -20.45 -16.45 32.55
CA MET A 385 -19.89 -15.73 33.70
C MET A 385 -19.21 -14.42 33.28
N ALA A 386 -19.30 -13.40 34.13
CA ALA A 386 -18.52 -12.17 34.02
C ALA A 386 -17.79 -11.90 35.33
N VAL A 387 -16.53 -11.45 35.22
CA VAL A 387 -15.69 -11.05 36.36
C VAL A 387 -15.10 -9.66 36.15
N VAL A 388 -15.01 -8.88 37.23
CA VAL A 388 -14.26 -7.62 37.30
C VAL A 388 -12.95 -7.85 38.01
N ILE A 389 -11.84 -7.53 37.33
CA ILE A 389 -10.51 -7.43 37.92
C ILE A 389 -10.53 -6.36 39.01
N GLN A 390 -10.20 -6.75 40.24
CA GLN A 390 -10.12 -5.85 41.38
C GLN A 390 -8.83 -5.01 41.35
N PRO A 391 -8.83 -3.79 41.94
CA PRO A 391 -7.61 -3.04 42.15
C PRO A 391 -6.61 -3.80 43.04
N LEU A 392 -5.32 -3.51 42.89
CA LEU A 392 -4.26 -4.09 43.73
C LEU A 392 -4.40 -3.63 45.19
N THR A 393 -4.34 -4.59 46.11
CA THR A 393 -4.25 -4.31 47.54
C THR A 393 -2.87 -3.79 47.92
N SER A 394 -2.78 -3.04 49.02
CA SER A 394 -1.51 -2.59 49.59
C SER A 394 -0.53 -3.75 49.85
N GLN A 395 -1.04 -4.93 50.22
CA GLN A 395 -0.23 -6.13 50.47
C GLN A 395 0.40 -6.69 49.18
N GLN A 396 -0.38 -6.81 48.09
CA GLN A 396 0.15 -7.22 46.78
C GLN A 396 1.20 -6.22 46.28
N THR A 397 0.94 -4.92 46.42
CA THR A 397 1.88 -3.84 46.07
C THR A 397 3.18 -3.93 46.88
N GLU A 398 3.10 -4.11 48.21
CA GLU A 398 4.28 -4.24 49.04
C GLU A 398 5.08 -5.53 48.74
N GLN A 399 4.39 -6.65 48.46
CA GLN A 399 5.02 -7.91 48.08
C GLN A 399 5.74 -7.82 46.73
N TYR A 400 5.16 -7.14 45.74
CA TYR A 400 5.80 -6.83 44.46
C TYR A 400 7.10 -6.03 44.67
N LEU A 401 7.04 -4.94 45.44
CA LEU A 401 8.21 -4.08 45.71
C LEU A 401 9.31 -4.83 46.48
N LYS A 402 8.93 -5.62 47.50
CA LYS A 402 9.85 -6.51 48.24
C LYS A 402 10.54 -7.54 47.34
N ARG A 403 9.83 -8.08 46.33
CA ARG A 403 10.37 -9.06 45.37
C ARG A 403 11.40 -8.45 44.42
N VAL A 404 11.31 -7.16 44.09
CA VAL A 404 12.33 -6.43 43.32
C VAL A 404 13.50 -5.97 44.23
N GLY A 405 13.22 -5.69 45.51
CA GLY A 405 14.23 -5.47 46.53
C GLY A 405 14.82 -4.04 46.53
N LYS A 406 16.10 -3.93 46.93
CA LYS A 406 16.77 -2.66 47.31
C LYS A 406 16.50 -1.46 46.38
N PRO A 407 16.47 -1.57 45.03
CA PRO A 407 16.21 -0.42 44.17
C PRO A 407 14.84 0.23 44.36
N LEU A 408 13.82 -0.48 44.86
CA LEU A 408 12.47 0.08 45.06
C LEU A 408 12.15 0.43 46.51
N GLU A 409 13.13 0.35 47.42
CA GLU A 409 12.87 0.53 48.86
C GLU A 409 12.43 1.97 49.21
N ALA A 410 13.00 2.98 48.56
CA ALA A 410 12.54 4.38 48.71
C ALA A 410 11.09 4.57 48.21
N LEU A 411 10.72 3.93 47.10
CA LEU A 411 9.34 3.93 46.59
C LEU A 411 8.40 3.18 47.55
N ARG A 412 8.84 2.07 48.15
CA ARG A 412 8.08 1.31 49.15
C ARG A 412 7.77 2.15 50.39
N VAL A 413 8.72 2.95 50.86
CA VAL A 413 8.50 3.90 51.97
C VAL A 413 7.61 5.07 51.54
N ALA A 414 7.82 5.64 50.35
CA ALA A 414 6.98 6.74 49.84
C ALA A 414 5.50 6.34 49.72
N LEU A 415 5.22 5.12 49.25
CA LEU A 415 3.87 4.54 49.16
C LEU A 415 3.19 4.28 50.51
N GLN A 416 3.95 4.26 51.61
CA GLN A 416 3.42 4.17 52.98
C GLN A 416 3.17 5.55 53.61
N GLN A 417 3.72 6.61 53.03
CA GLN A 417 3.62 7.99 53.54
C GLN A 417 2.69 8.88 52.71
N ASP A 418 2.41 8.53 51.46
CA ASP A 418 1.68 9.37 50.51
C ASP A 418 0.45 8.67 49.91
N LEU A 419 -0.73 9.11 50.32
CA LEU A 419 -2.03 8.57 49.91
C LEU A 419 -2.25 8.64 48.38
N TYR A 420 -1.73 9.67 47.70
CA TYR A 420 -1.91 9.82 46.25
C TYR A 420 -1.03 8.85 45.45
N LEU A 421 0.20 8.57 45.90
CA LEU A 421 1.01 7.50 45.34
C LEU A 421 0.35 6.14 45.57
N GLN A 422 -0.21 5.91 46.77
CA GLN A 422 -0.92 4.68 47.10
C GLN A 422 -2.15 4.46 46.20
N GLU A 423 -2.98 5.50 46.01
CA GLU A 423 -4.14 5.49 45.12
C GLU A 423 -3.73 5.19 43.66
N LEU A 424 -2.67 5.84 43.15
CA LEU A 424 -2.16 5.58 41.81
C LEU A 424 -1.61 4.15 41.66
N ALA A 425 -0.95 3.59 42.67
CA ALA A 425 -0.38 2.24 42.65
C ALA A 425 -1.43 1.11 42.62
N THR A 426 -2.73 1.41 42.78
CA THR A 426 -3.82 0.42 42.74
C THR A 426 -4.01 -0.28 41.38
N THR A 427 -3.38 0.20 40.30
CA THR A 427 -3.38 -0.50 39.00
C THR A 427 -1.99 -1.10 38.69
N PRO A 428 -1.89 -2.34 38.16
CA PRO A 428 -0.61 -2.95 37.80
C PRO A 428 0.21 -2.09 36.84
N LEU A 429 -0.45 -1.39 35.91
CA LEU A 429 0.18 -0.44 34.99
C LEU A 429 0.86 0.73 35.73
N MET A 430 0.14 1.43 36.62
CA MET A 430 0.75 2.56 37.32
C MET A 430 1.82 2.10 38.30
N LEU A 431 1.67 0.92 38.93
CA LEU A 431 2.72 0.34 39.77
C LEU A 431 4.01 0.04 38.98
N SER A 432 3.91 -0.48 37.75
CA SER A 432 5.10 -0.69 36.90
C SER A 432 5.71 0.63 36.40
N VAL A 433 4.89 1.64 36.07
CA VAL A 433 5.36 3.00 35.73
C VAL A 433 6.09 3.65 36.91
N LEU A 434 5.53 3.57 38.12
CA LEU A 434 6.14 4.06 39.36
C LEU A 434 7.47 3.35 39.64
N ALA A 435 7.50 2.03 39.56
CA ALA A 435 8.71 1.22 39.76
C ALA A 435 9.81 1.58 38.75
N LEU A 436 9.46 1.79 37.48
CA LEU A 436 10.42 2.18 36.43
C LEU A 436 10.90 3.63 36.59
N ALA A 437 10.02 4.56 36.98
CA ALA A 437 10.35 5.97 37.17
C ALA A 437 11.26 6.19 38.41
N TYR A 438 10.93 5.58 39.54
CA TYR A 438 11.55 5.84 40.84
C TYR A 438 12.65 4.84 41.24
N HIS A 439 13.04 3.91 40.36
CA HIS A 439 14.09 2.91 40.58
C HIS A 439 15.40 3.50 41.13
N GLY A 440 15.71 3.33 42.42
CA GLY A 440 16.91 3.86 43.05
C GLY A 440 16.99 5.39 43.09
N MET A 441 15.85 6.08 43.05
CA MET A 441 15.74 7.50 43.39
C MET A 441 15.65 7.66 44.92
N PRO A 442 16.29 8.68 45.54
CA PRO A 442 16.16 8.94 46.98
C PRO A 442 14.72 9.35 47.36
N LEU A 443 14.33 9.07 48.60
CA LEU A 443 12.98 9.28 49.13
C LEU A 443 12.50 10.75 48.97
N ASP A 444 13.39 11.70 49.23
CA ASP A 444 13.11 13.14 49.25
C ASP A 444 12.71 13.71 47.87
N GLU A 445 13.11 13.05 46.78
CA GLU A 445 12.70 13.43 45.42
C GLU A 445 11.32 12.88 45.04
N ILE A 446 10.89 11.79 45.69
CA ILE A 446 9.59 11.12 45.47
C ILE A 446 8.46 11.83 46.24
N LEU A 447 8.76 12.32 47.46
CA LEU A 447 7.79 12.93 48.38
C LEU A 447 7.47 14.41 48.11
N LYS A 448 7.72 14.93 46.90
CA LYS A 448 7.41 16.33 46.57
C LYS A 448 5.89 16.57 46.53
N ASN A 449 5.41 17.35 47.50
CA ASN A 449 4.00 17.71 47.66
C ASN A 449 3.44 18.42 46.41
N SER A 450 2.37 17.86 45.84
CA SER A 450 1.70 18.34 44.64
C SER A 450 0.26 17.79 44.60
N THR A 451 -0.63 18.41 43.83
CA THR A 451 -2.00 17.90 43.62
C THR A 451 -1.98 16.60 42.82
N LEU A 452 -2.98 15.72 42.96
CA LEU A 452 -3.02 14.40 42.30
C LEU A 452 -2.78 14.48 40.78
N GLU A 453 -3.34 15.47 40.08
CA GLU A 453 -3.12 15.66 38.64
C GLU A 453 -1.70 16.12 38.31
N ALA A 454 -1.16 17.09 39.05
CA ALA A 454 0.22 17.56 38.88
C ALA A 454 1.21 16.43 39.20
N LYS A 455 0.94 15.64 40.24
CA LYS A 455 1.74 14.47 40.64
C LYS A 455 1.71 13.38 39.56
N ARG A 456 0.56 13.12 38.96
CA ARG A 456 0.42 12.21 37.81
C ARG A 456 1.23 12.70 36.60
N GLN A 457 1.21 14.00 36.31
CA GLN A 457 2.06 14.58 35.26
C GLN A 457 3.55 14.45 35.60
N GLN A 458 3.95 14.72 36.84
CA GLN A 458 5.33 14.57 37.33
C GLN A 458 5.80 13.12 37.18
N ILE A 459 5.00 12.12 37.57
CA ILE A 459 5.32 10.69 37.41
C ILE A 459 5.59 10.34 35.94
N PHE A 460 4.74 10.79 35.01
CA PHE A 460 4.97 10.56 33.58
C PHE A 460 6.16 11.35 33.03
N ALA A 461 6.43 12.56 33.51
CA ALA A 461 7.62 13.33 33.14
C ALA A 461 8.91 12.61 33.60
N THR A 462 8.97 12.17 34.85
CA THR A 462 10.10 11.38 35.40
C THR A 462 10.25 10.05 34.66
N TYR A 463 9.16 9.33 34.38
CA TYR A 463 9.18 8.11 33.56
C TYR A 463 9.77 8.36 32.17
N VAL A 464 9.29 9.38 31.44
CA VAL A 464 9.76 9.70 30.09
C VAL A 464 11.22 10.14 30.10
N GLN A 465 11.61 11.07 31.00
CA GLN A 465 13.00 11.50 31.16
C GLN A 465 13.93 10.29 31.40
N ARG A 466 13.50 9.35 32.23
CA ARG A 466 14.26 8.16 32.61
C ARG A 466 14.35 7.11 31.51
N MET A 467 13.30 6.93 30.72
CA MET A 467 13.36 6.11 29.50
C MET A 467 14.28 6.73 28.43
N LEU A 468 14.40 8.06 28.40
CA LEU A 468 15.32 8.79 27.53
C LEU A 468 16.79 8.77 28.04
N THR A 469 17.05 8.63 29.34
CA THR A 469 18.43 8.45 29.87
C THR A 469 18.93 7.00 29.92
N ARG A 470 18.04 6.01 29.77
CA ARG A 470 18.39 4.58 29.67
C ARG A 470 19.44 4.33 28.57
N ARG A 471 20.42 3.44 28.81
CA ARG A 471 21.34 3.00 27.74
C ARG A 471 20.59 2.11 26.73
N GLY A 472 20.86 2.33 25.44
CA GLY A 472 20.30 1.60 24.31
C GLY A 472 21.27 1.61 23.12
N THR A 473 20.94 0.91 22.05
CA THR A 473 21.81 0.71 20.87
C THR A 473 21.68 1.81 19.82
N SER A 474 20.51 2.46 19.72
CA SER A 474 20.27 3.50 18.72
C SER A 474 20.91 4.85 19.08
N THR A 475 21.22 5.61 18.03
CA THR A 475 21.78 6.97 18.09
C THR A 475 21.01 7.89 19.05
N SER A 476 21.74 8.57 19.94
CA SER A 476 21.14 9.45 20.95
C SER A 476 20.46 10.67 20.30
N HIS A 477 19.14 10.79 20.47
CA HIS A 477 18.40 12.01 20.18
C HIS A 477 18.32 12.89 21.45
N PRO A 478 18.41 14.23 21.35
CA PRO A 478 18.26 15.10 22.51
C PRO A 478 16.86 14.97 23.14
N PRO A 479 16.72 15.02 24.49
CA PRO A 479 15.43 14.75 25.14
C PRO A 479 14.32 15.75 24.78
N ALA A 480 14.62 17.06 24.73
CA ALA A 480 13.62 18.10 24.47
C ALA A 480 12.89 17.96 23.10
N PRO A 481 13.58 17.89 21.94
CA PRO A 481 12.89 17.66 20.66
C PRO A 481 12.24 16.27 20.59
N THR A 482 12.81 15.25 21.24
CA THR A 482 12.19 13.92 21.33
C THR A 482 10.79 13.98 21.97
N ILE A 483 10.65 14.71 23.09
CA ILE A 483 9.35 14.92 23.75
C ILE A 483 8.39 15.69 22.85
N GLN A 484 8.86 16.72 22.14
CA GLN A 484 8.04 17.50 21.20
C GLN A 484 7.52 16.65 20.03
N TRP A 485 8.37 15.79 19.44
CA TRP A 485 7.98 14.88 18.36
C TRP A 485 6.99 13.79 18.82
N LEU A 486 7.17 13.23 20.02
CA LEU A 486 6.20 12.30 20.60
C LEU A 486 4.86 12.99 20.97
N ALA A 487 4.90 14.21 21.49
CA ALA A 487 3.72 15.01 21.78
C ALA A 487 2.93 15.37 20.51
N TYR A 488 3.62 15.73 19.43
CA TYR A 488 2.99 15.96 18.13
C TYR A 488 2.37 14.68 17.55
N LEU A 489 3.09 13.55 17.55
CA LEU A 489 2.55 12.25 17.12
C LEU A 489 1.32 11.84 17.93
N ALA A 490 1.37 11.95 19.25
CA ALA A 490 0.25 11.61 20.13
C ALA A 490 -0.99 12.47 19.87
N ARG A 491 -0.82 13.79 19.66
CA ARG A 491 -1.92 14.69 19.26
C ARG A 491 -2.54 14.27 17.93
N GLN A 492 -1.73 13.98 16.91
CA GLN A 492 -2.22 13.56 15.59
C GLN A 492 -2.93 12.19 15.62
N MET A 493 -2.35 11.18 16.30
CA MET A 493 -2.99 9.87 16.50
C MET A 493 -4.33 9.99 17.23
N LYS A 494 -4.41 10.82 18.28
CA LYS A 494 -5.63 11.07 19.05
C LYS A 494 -6.70 11.79 18.23
N GLN A 495 -6.33 12.79 17.42
CA GLN A 495 -7.25 13.49 16.52
C GLN A 495 -7.81 12.58 15.42
N GLN A 496 -6.99 11.68 14.87
CA GLN A 496 -7.39 10.73 13.82
C GLN A 496 -7.97 9.40 14.36
N ASN A 497 -8.12 9.26 15.68
CA ASN A 497 -8.53 8.01 16.36
C ASN A 497 -7.71 6.77 15.97
N GLN A 498 -6.41 6.94 15.72
CA GLN A 498 -5.48 5.87 15.35
C GLN A 498 -4.87 5.22 16.58
N SER A 499 -5.04 3.90 16.73
CA SER A 499 -4.28 3.08 17.70
C SER A 499 -2.89 2.75 17.18
N VAL A 500 -2.77 2.36 15.90
CA VAL A 500 -1.50 2.06 15.23
C VAL A 500 -1.18 3.14 14.19
N PHE A 501 0.02 3.69 14.25
CA PHE A 501 0.55 4.66 13.31
C PHE A 501 1.44 4.00 12.24
N TYR A 502 1.17 4.32 10.96
CA TYR A 502 1.99 3.93 9.82
C TYR A 502 2.56 5.18 9.14
N ILE A 503 3.88 5.19 8.87
CA ILE A 503 4.56 6.39 8.34
C ILE A 503 4.11 6.75 6.92
N GLU A 504 3.47 5.83 6.19
CA GLU A 504 2.85 6.10 4.89
C GLU A 504 1.38 6.57 4.97
N HIS A 505 0.78 6.68 6.16
CA HIS A 505 -0.55 7.25 6.36
C HIS A 505 -0.56 8.77 6.65
N ILE A 506 0.60 9.41 6.75
CA ILE A 506 0.71 10.87 6.93
C ILE A 506 0.08 11.59 5.72
N GLN A 507 -1.00 12.34 5.97
CA GLN A 507 -1.75 13.13 4.98
C GLN A 507 -1.46 14.64 5.11
N PRO A 508 -1.76 15.48 4.09
CA PRO A 508 -1.50 16.91 4.13
C PRO A 508 -2.15 17.65 5.30
N ASP A 509 -3.27 17.13 5.79
CA ASP A 509 -4.05 17.59 6.96
C ASP A 509 -3.24 17.63 8.26
N TRP A 510 -2.11 16.91 8.35
CA TRP A 510 -1.16 16.97 9.48
C TRP A 510 -0.43 18.33 9.58
N LEU A 511 -0.43 19.14 8.52
CA LEU A 511 0.18 20.49 8.51
C LEU A 511 -0.72 21.48 9.27
N GLU A 512 -0.44 21.70 10.56
CA GLU A 512 -1.22 22.59 11.43
C GLU A 512 -1.25 24.07 10.96
N GLU A 513 -0.20 24.56 10.28
CA GLU A 513 -0.12 25.98 9.85
C GLU A 513 -0.69 26.22 8.44
N PRO A 514 -1.67 27.13 8.26
CA PRO A 514 -2.25 27.45 6.94
C PRO A 514 -1.26 28.03 5.92
N ARG A 515 -0.12 28.61 6.34
CA ARG A 515 0.92 29.04 5.39
C ARG A 515 1.65 27.84 4.82
N THR A 516 2.02 26.88 5.67
CA THR A 516 2.70 25.65 5.26
C THR A 516 1.80 24.74 4.42
N GLN A 517 0.48 24.68 4.68
CA GLN A 517 -0.50 24.06 3.77
C GLN A 517 -0.45 24.68 2.36
N ARG A 518 -0.49 26.02 2.24
CA ARG A 518 -0.38 26.72 0.94
C ARG A 518 0.96 26.52 0.24
N ILE A 519 2.04 26.27 0.99
CA ILE A 519 3.36 25.91 0.43
C ILE A 519 3.32 24.47 -0.10
N TYR A 520 2.70 23.53 0.62
CA TYR A 520 2.46 22.17 0.13
C TYR A 520 1.63 22.17 -1.15
N GLU A 521 0.53 22.94 -1.22
CA GLU A 521 -0.26 23.09 -2.45
C GLU A 521 0.57 23.61 -3.64
N ARG A 522 1.41 24.63 -3.42
CA ARG A 522 2.27 25.18 -4.49
C ARG A 522 3.30 24.17 -4.98
N LEU A 523 3.96 23.44 -4.08
CA LEU A 523 5.06 22.53 -4.43
C LEU A 523 4.57 21.15 -4.88
N ALA A 524 3.63 20.55 -4.14
CA ALA A 524 3.16 19.17 -4.35
C ALA A 524 1.89 19.07 -5.22
N ILE A 525 1.39 20.21 -5.73
CA ILE A 525 0.31 20.27 -6.72
C ILE A 525 0.70 21.16 -7.90
N GLN A 526 0.85 22.47 -7.69
CA GLN A 526 0.98 23.44 -8.79
C GLN A 526 2.29 23.30 -9.56
N PHE A 527 3.42 23.10 -8.88
CA PHE A 527 4.72 22.88 -9.53
C PHE A 527 4.78 21.55 -10.30
N ILE A 528 4.27 20.45 -9.73
CA ILE A 528 4.18 19.16 -10.46
C ILE A 528 3.25 19.30 -11.67
N GLY A 529 2.12 19.99 -11.52
CA GLY A 529 1.21 20.32 -12.62
C GLY A 529 1.87 21.19 -13.70
N MET A 530 2.74 22.13 -13.32
CA MET A 530 3.54 22.93 -14.25
C MET A 530 4.58 22.08 -14.99
N CYS A 531 5.30 21.16 -14.33
CA CYS A 531 6.22 20.24 -15.01
C CYS A 531 5.50 19.33 -16.02
N ILE A 532 4.29 18.86 -15.69
CA ILE A 532 3.45 18.06 -16.59
C ILE A 532 2.86 18.92 -17.73
N GLY A 533 2.53 20.19 -17.45
CA GLY A 533 2.16 21.17 -18.47
C GLY A 533 3.28 21.44 -19.47
N ILE A 534 4.51 21.62 -18.99
CA ILE A 534 5.73 21.72 -19.81
C ILE A 534 5.92 20.46 -20.65
N LEU A 535 5.83 19.27 -20.05
CA LEU A 535 6.03 18.00 -20.76
C LEU A 535 5.00 17.77 -21.87
N ILE A 536 3.70 17.97 -21.58
CA ILE A 536 2.62 17.82 -22.57
C ILE A 536 2.75 18.86 -23.68
N SER A 537 3.01 20.12 -23.35
CA SER A 537 3.17 21.19 -24.35
C SER A 537 4.43 21.08 -25.19
N LEU A 538 5.52 20.49 -24.67
CA LEU A 538 6.69 20.11 -25.45
C LEU A 538 6.34 19.01 -26.45
N VAL A 539 5.71 17.91 -26.02
CA VAL A 539 5.29 16.82 -26.93
C VAL A 539 4.36 17.35 -28.03
N VAL A 540 3.38 18.18 -27.66
CA VAL A 540 2.50 18.89 -28.61
C VAL A 540 3.32 19.80 -29.54
N SER A 541 4.26 20.60 -29.02
CA SER A 541 5.13 21.45 -29.84
C SER A 541 5.99 20.66 -30.82
N PHE A 542 6.50 19.47 -30.47
CA PHE A 542 7.24 18.62 -31.40
C PHE A 542 6.33 18.04 -32.50
N LEU A 543 5.08 17.71 -32.18
CA LEU A 543 4.09 17.18 -33.12
C LEU A 543 3.58 18.22 -34.14
N PHE A 544 3.27 19.45 -33.71
CA PHE A 544 2.57 20.44 -34.55
C PHE A 544 3.46 21.54 -35.15
N LEU A 545 4.65 21.80 -34.58
CA LEU A 545 5.54 22.86 -35.05
C LEU A 545 6.80 22.34 -35.76
N GLY A 546 6.95 21.02 -35.93
CA GLY A 546 8.03 20.41 -36.70
C GLY A 546 9.42 20.97 -36.34
N SER A 547 10.15 21.46 -37.34
CA SER A 547 11.52 21.99 -37.23
C SER A 547 11.64 23.43 -36.70
N MET A 548 10.55 24.05 -36.21
CA MET A 548 10.57 25.42 -35.68
C MET A 548 11.64 25.66 -34.59
N PRO A 549 12.21 26.87 -34.52
CA PRO A 549 13.35 27.19 -33.66
C PRO A 549 13.04 27.01 -32.17
N VAL A 550 14.11 26.79 -31.39
CA VAL A 550 14.05 26.52 -29.94
C VAL A 550 13.26 27.58 -29.18
N THR A 551 13.32 28.84 -29.60
CA THR A 551 12.56 29.97 -29.01
C THR A 551 11.04 29.78 -29.11
N THR A 552 10.50 29.29 -30.22
CA THR A 552 9.07 28.98 -30.35
C THR A 552 8.67 27.84 -29.41
N ARG A 553 9.53 26.82 -29.29
CA ARG A 553 9.31 25.64 -28.42
C ARG A 553 9.36 26.02 -26.93
N THR A 554 10.26 26.92 -26.51
CA THR A 554 10.31 27.39 -25.11
C THR A 554 9.10 28.25 -24.74
N ILE A 555 8.57 29.06 -25.66
CA ILE A 555 7.30 29.78 -25.45
C ILE A 555 6.14 28.79 -25.25
N TYR A 556 6.02 27.77 -26.09
CA TYR A 556 5.02 26.70 -25.92
C TYR A 556 5.15 26.00 -24.57
N ALA A 557 6.38 25.62 -24.18
CA ALA A 557 6.68 24.97 -22.90
C ALA A 557 6.26 25.84 -21.69
N LEU A 558 6.60 27.14 -21.71
CA LEU A 558 6.26 28.08 -20.64
C LEU A 558 4.75 28.30 -20.52
N MET A 559 4.06 28.48 -21.65
CA MET A 559 2.60 28.63 -21.68
C MET A 559 1.88 27.35 -21.22
N GLY A 560 2.31 26.18 -21.68
CA GLY A 560 1.75 24.90 -21.22
C GLY A 560 2.03 24.65 -19.74
N GLY A 561 3.21 25.04 -19.24
CA GLY A 561 3.55 25.03 -17.82
C GLY A 561 2.63 25.90 -16.99
N LEU A 562 2.35 27.13 -17.42
CA LEU A 562 1.37 28.02 -16.77
C LEU A 562 -0.02 27.36 -16.74
N VAL A 563 -0.50 26.85 -17.89
CA VAL A 563 -1.80 26.18 -17.98
C VAL A 563 -1.85 24.95 -17.05
N GLY A 564 -0.80 24.14 -16.97
CA GLY A 564 -0.70 23.01 -16.05
C GLY A 564 -0.68 23.40 -14.57
N GLY A 565 0.06 24.46 -14.21
CA GLY A 565 0.10 25.00 -12.85
C GLY A 565 -1.23 25.62 -12.41
N LEU A 566 -1.94 26.29 -13.32
CA LEU A 566 -3.29 26.82 -13.08
C LEU A 566 -4.33 25.69 -12.99
N LEU A 567 -4.32 24.72 -13.90
CA LEU A 567 -5.33 23.65 -13.96
C LEU A 567 -5.22 22.65 -12.81
N SER A 568 -4.00 22.30 -12.39
CA SER A 568 -3.77 21.36 -11.27
C SER A 568 -4.32 21.85 -9.93
N GLY A 569 -4.45 23.17 -9.75
CA GLY A 569 -5.01 23.78 -8.53
C GLY A 569 -6.54 23.84 -8.44
N ARG A 570 -7.29 23.26 -9.40
CA ARG A 570 -8.75 23.48 -9.54
C ARG A 570 -9.64 22.36 -8.97
N THR A 571 -9.06 21.28 -8.45
CA THR A 571 -9.78 20.07 -8.03
C THR A 571 -9.07 19.37 -6.87
N LEU A 572 -9.75 18.87 -5.83
CA LEU A 572 -11.17 18.84 -5.49
C LEU A 572 -11.34 19.12 -4.00
N GLU A 573 -12.28 20.00 -3.65
CA GLU A 573 -12.59 20.48 -2.29
C GLU A 573 -11.41 21.20 -1.60
N PRO A 574 -11.65 22.26 -0.80
CA PRO A 574 -10.62 22.72 0.14
C PRO A 574 -10.37 21.61 1.16
N LEU A 575 -9.15 21.52 1.69
CA LEU A 575 -8.87 20.73 2.90
C LEU A 575 -9.93 21.06 3.97
N PRO A 576 -10.44 20.08 4.75
CA PRO A 576 -11.55 20.27 5.68
C PRO A 576 -11.15 21.23 6.80
N ALA A 577 -11.32 22.52 6.55
CA ALA A 577 -10.77 23.58 7.37
C ALA A 577 -11.46 23.62 8.74
N ALA A 578 -10.67 23.78 9.80
CA ALA A 578 -11.17 24.12 11.12
C ALA A 578 -12.10 25.34 11.01
N LYS A 579 -13.32 25.20 11.52
CA LYS A 579 -14.53 26.00 11.21
C LYS A 579 -14.28 27.51 11.10
N ALA A 580 -13.91 27.99 9.90
CA ALA A 580 -13.85 29.41 9.60
C ALA A 580 -15.27 29.93 9.32
N PRO A 581 -15.69 31.08 9.89
CA PRO A 581 -17.04 31.62 9.67
C PRO A 581 -17.22 32.06 8.21
N PRO A 582 -18.45 32.00 7.66
CA PRO A 582 -18.73 32.34 6.27
C PRO A 582 -18.62 33.85 6.03
N GLN A 583 -17.42 34.31 5.67
CA GLN A 583 -17.13 35.73 5.49
C GLN A 583 -17.80 36.28 4.21
N GLN A 584 -18.83 37.11 4.38
CA GLN A 584 -19.50 37.82 3.29
C GLN A 584 -18.48 38.65 2.48
N ARG A 585 -18.49 38.49 1.15
CA ARG A 585 -17.57 39.19 0.25
C ARG A 585 -18.22 40.46 -0.32
N HIS A 586 -17.91 41.61 0.26
CA HIS A 586 -18.12 42.90 -0.40
C HIS A 586 -17.24 43.02 -1.66
N TRP A 587 -17.71 43.79 -2.65
CA TRP A 587 -17.05 43.89 -3.95
C TRP A 587 -15.62 44.47 -3.89
N TYR A 588 -15.34 45.37 -2.94
CA TYR A 588 -13.99 45.85 -2.66
C TYR A 588 -13.01 44.73 -2.29
N ASN A 589 -13.46 43.70 -1.56
CA ASN A 589 -12.62 42.54 -1.22
C ASN A 589 -12.37 41.64 -2.44
N TRP A 590 -13.29 41.61 -3.42
CA TRP A 590 -13.06 40.94 -4.70
C TRP A 590 -12.04 41.71 -5.55
N LEU A 591 -12.16 43.04 -5.63
CA LEU A 591 -11.20 43.89 -6.35
C LEU A 591 -9.80 43.79 -5.74
N ASN A 592 -9.70 43.89 -4.41
CA ASN A 592 -8.43 43.80 -3.68
C ASN A 592 -7.82 42.39 -3.78
N TRP A 593 -8.63 41.33 -3.77
CA TRP A 593 -8.18 39.96 -4.08
C TRP A 593 -7.60 39.87 -5.50
N LEU A 594 -8.27 40.45 -6.49
CA LEU A 594 -7.86 40.41 -7.90
C LEU A 594 -6.54 41.18 -8.14
N ILE A 595 -6.30 42.25 -7.37
CA ILE A 595 -5.05 43.04 -7.40
C ILE A 595 -3.91 42.36 -6.62
N THR A 596 -4.19 41.75 -5.46
CA THR A 596 -3.13 41.24 -4.55
C THR A 596 -2.85 39.73 -4.66
N HIS A 597 -3.73 38.94 -5.27
CA HIS A 597 -3.63 37.48 -5.32
C HIS A 597 -3.77 36.94 -6.75
N GLY A 598 -2.81 36.10 -7.18
CA GLY A 598 -2.95 35.18 -8.31
C GLY A 598 -3.01 35.84 -9.70
N PRO A 599 -4.19 35.87 -10.37
CA PRO A 599 -4.40 36.28 -11.76
C PRO A 599 -3.50 37.38 -12.33
N THR A 600 -3.52 38.58 -11.74
CA THR A 600 -2.80 39.75 -12.23
C THR A 600 -1.29 39.57 -12.17
N ARG A 601 -0.77 39.03 -11.05
CA ARG A 601 0.65 38.70 -10.91
C ARG A 601 1.09 37.63 -11.90
N ASN A 602 0.28 36.60 -12.13
CA ASN A 602 0.58 35.53 -13.07
C ASN A 602 0.62 36.05 -14.52
N GLY A 603 -0.32 36.92 -14.91
CA GLY A 603 -0.30 37.57 -16.22
C GLY A 603 0.86 38.52 -16.41
N LEU A 604 1.20 39.31 -15.39
CA LEU A 604 2.36 40.18 -15.40
C LEU A 604 3.68 39.39 -15.51
N SER A 605 3.80 38.26 -14.80
CA SER A 605 4.95 37.36 -14.95
C SER A 605 5.09 36.80 -16.37
N VAL A 606 3.99 36.39 -17.02
CA VAL A 606 4.02 35.95 -18.42
C VAL A 606 4.48 37.10 -19.33
N ALA A 607 3.88 38.29 -19.21
CA ALA A 607 4.25 39.45 -20.02
C ALA A 607 5.74 39.79 -19.92
N ILE A 608 6.26 39.88 -18.69
CA ILE A 608 7.66 40.19 -18.41
C ILE A 608 8.59 39.11 -18.96
N ILE A 609 8.28 37.83 -18.79
CA ILE A 609 9.09 36.72 -19.31
C ILE A 609 9.09 36.73 -20.85
N THR A 610 7.93 36.90 -21.50
CA THR A 610 7.84 36.97 -22.97
C THR A 610 8.62 38.15 -23.57
N ILE A 611 8.73 39.27 -22.85
CA ILE A 611 9.55 40.42 -23.25
C ILE A 611 11.06 40.16 -23.04
N LEU A 612 11.44 39.37 -22.04
CA LEU A 612 12.84 39.15 -21.63
C LEU A 612 13.55 37.94 -22.28
N ILE A 613 12.86 37.05 -23.00
CA ILE A 613 13.50 35.91 -23.69
C ILE A 613 14.44 36.41 -24.80
N PRO A 614 15.76 36.15 -24.74
CA PRO A 614 16.70 36.55 -25.79
C PRO A 614 16.57 35.69 -27.06
N GLY A 615 16.91 36.27 -28.21
CA GLY A 615 17.09 35.53 -29.47
C GLY A 615 15.86 35.37 -30.37
N GLY A 616 14.80 36.16 -30.16
CA GLY A 616 13.65 36.25 -31.08
C GLY A 616 13.63 37.54 -31.92
N TYR A 617 12.71 37.61 -32.89
CA TYR A 617 12.40 38.82 -33.69
C TYR A 617 12.10 40.08 -32.85
N THR A 618 11.87 39.94 -31.55
CA THR A 618 11.64 40.99 -30.57
C THR A 618 12.88 41.84 -30.29
N TRP A 619 14.10 41.29 -30.39
CA TRP A 619 15.34 42.01 -30.07
C TRP A 619 15.66 43.13 -31.07
N HIS A 620 15.28 42.97 -32.34
CA HIS A 620 15.40 43.99 -33.38
C HIS A 620 14.18 44.93 -33.45
N ALA A 621 13.15 44.71 -32.63
CA ALA A 621 11.91 45.48 -32.67
C ALA A 621 11.19 45.45 -31.29
N PRO A 622 11.66 46.22 -30.28
CA PRO A 622 11.13 46.13 -28.91
C PRO A 622 9.62 46.42 -28.81
N LEU A 623 9.09 47.31 -29.66
CA LEU A 623 7.64 47.55 -29.79
C LEU A 623 6.85 46.27 -30.12
N LYS A 624 7.37 45.39 -30.99
CA LYS A 624 6.74 44.10 -31.32
C LYS A 624 6.77 43.14 -30.12
N GLY A 625 7.86 43.17 -29.33
CA GLY A 625 7.98 42.42 -28.08
C GLY A 625 6.99 42.88 -27.00
N ILE A 626 6.80 44.19 -26.84
CA ILE A 626 5.82 44.76 -25.90
C ILE A 626 4.40 44.36 -26.28
N VAL A 627 4.02 44.48 -27.56
CA VAL A 627 2.68 44.06 -28.05
C VAL A 627 2.41 42.59 -27.72
N LEU A 628 3.35 41.68 -28.02
CA LEU A 628 3.24 40.26 -27.69
C LEU A 628 3.15 40.02 -26.17
N GLY A 629 4.04 40.63 -25.37
CA GLY A 629 4.01 40.52 -23.92
C GLY A 629 2.68 40.97 -23.31
N CYS A 630 2.11 42.07 -23.81
CA CYS A 630 0.82 42.57 -23.37
C CYS A 630 -0.34 41.63 -23.75
N THR A 631 -0.41 41.10 -24.97
CA THR A 631 -1.52 40.19 -25.35
C THR A 631 -1.46 38.85 -24.59
N PHE A 632 -0.27 38.28 -24.39
CA PHE A 632 -0.09 37.08 -23.56
C PHE A 632 -0.32 37.35 -22.06
N GLY A 633 0.03 38.52 -21.54
CA GLY A 633 -0.24 38.91 -20.15
C GLY A 633 -1.73 39.14 -19.87
N ILE A 634 -2.44 39.80 -20.81
CA ILE A 634 -3.89 40.02 -20.74
C ILE A 634 -4.63 38.68 -20.82
N THR A 635 -4.28 37.80 -21.77
CA THR A 635 -4.89 36.46 -21.82
C THR A 635 -4.58 35.62 -20.60
N SER A 636 -3.35 35.61 -20.08
CA SER A 636 -3.02 34.91 -18.83
C SER A 636 -3.82 35.43 -17.62
N THR A 637 -4.10 36.74 -17.57
CA THR A 637 -4.96 37.35 -16.53
C THR A 637 -6.42 36.95 -16.71
N ILE A 638 -6.98 37.11 -17.91
CA ILE A 638 -8.37 36.74 -18.26
C ILE A 638 -8.60 35.25 -18.01
N LEU A 639 -7.66 34.41 -18.44
CA LEU A 639 -7.63 32.97 -18.19
C LEU A 639 -7.64 32.70 -16.68
N SER A 640 -6.75 33.32 -15.91
CA SER A 640 -6.69 33.10 -14.46
C SER A 640 -7.96 33.58 -13.70
N ILE A 641 -8.73 34.52 -14.26
CA ILE A 641 -10.05 34.93 -13.75
C ILE A 641 -11.13 33.91 -14.14
N LEU A 642 -11.23 33.54 -15.43
CA LEU A 642 -12.18 32.53 -15.93
C LEU A 642 -11.92 31.11 -15.38
N LEU A 643 -10.69 30.81 -14.99
CA LEU A 643 -10.29 29.55 -14.38
C LEU A 643 -10.42 29.53 -12.85
N ALA A 644 -10.87 30.62 -12.20
CA ALA A 644 -11.16 30.63 -10.77
C ALA A 644 -12.14 29.49 -10.38
N PRO A 645 -12.05 28.92 -9.17
CA PRO A 645 -12.86 27.77 -8.79
C PRO A 645 -14.34 28.16 -8.62
N ALA A 646 -15.18 27.60 -9.49
CA ALA A 646 -16.64 27.68 -9.37
C ALA A 646 -17.15 26.51 -8.51
N ASN A 647 -17.98 26.82 -7.50
CA ASN A 647 -18.47 25.81 -6.55
C ASN A 647 -19.60 24.95 -7.13
N GLY A 648 -19.42 23.63 -7.10
CA GLY A 648 -20.50 22.64 -7.05
C GLY A 648 -21.35 22.43 -8.31
N GLU A 649 -20.89 21.59 -9.25
CA GLU A 649 -21.78 20.98 -10.27
C GLU A 649 -21.86 19.45 -10.17
N LYS A 650 -23.02 18.90 -10.58
CA LYS A 650 -23.39 17.48 -10.42
C LYS A 650 -22.61 16.57 -11.38
N LYS A 651 -22.13 15.42 -10.88
CA LYS A 651 -21.27 14.43 -11.59
C LYS A 651 -21.70 14.04 -13.02
N ARG A 652 -22.98 14.16 -13.39
CA ARG A 652 -23.58 13.60 -14.64
C ARG A 652 -23.19 14.32 -15.95
N LYS A 653 -22.58 15.51 -15.92
CA LYS A 653 -22.08 16.23 -17.13
C LYS A 653 -20.55 16.40 -17.20
N ARG A 654 -19.78 15.69 -16.36
CA ARG A 654 -18.34 15.91 -16.14
C ARG A 654 -17.51 16.05 -17.44
N THR A 655 -17.57 15.08 -18.36
CA THR A 655 -16.74 15.09 -19.58
C THR A 655 -17.08 16.24 -20.53
N TYR A 656 -18.36 16.60 -20.66
CA TYR A 656 -18.80 17.73 -21.49
C TYR A 656 -18.27 19.06 -20.93
N ASN A 657 -18.32 19.24 -19.61
CA ASN A 657 -17.79 20.44 -18.97
C ASN A 657 -16.26 20.56 -19.12
N LEU A 658 -15.52 19.44 -19.02
CA LEU A 658 -14.06 19.43 -19.26
C LEU A 658 -13.74 19.79 -20.73
N LEU A 659 -14.49 19.24 -21.69
CA LEU A 659 -14.32 19.55 -23.11
C LEU A 659 -14.65 21.04 -23.41
N LYS A 660 -15.74 21.57 -22.86
CA LYS A 660 -16.12 22.98 -22.98
C LYS A 660 -15.03 23.90 -22.41
N GLN A 661 -14.41 23.54 -21.30
CA GLN A 661 -13.30 24.30 -20.73
C GLN A 661 -12.03 24.21 -21.59
N GLY A 662 -11.66 23.03 -22.10
CA GLY A 662 -10.54 22.88 -23.02
C GLY A 662 -10.68 23.77 -24.26
N ILE A 663 -11.85 23.71 -24.93
CA ILE A 663 -12.16 24.54 -26.10
C ILE A 663 -12.11 26.04 -25.78
N LEU A 664 -12.62 26.47 -24.61
CA LEU A 664 -12.60 27.87 -24.20
C LEU A 664 -11.17 28.39 -23.93
N ILE A 665 -10.30 27.56 -23.34
CA ILE A 665 -8.90 27.94 -23.10
C ILE A 665 -8.15 28.02 -24.44
N GLY A 666 -8.37 27.05 -25.34
CA GLY A 666 -7.83 27.06 -26.68
C GLY A 666 -8.24 28.29 -27.49
N SER A 667 -9.54 28.61 -27.54
CA SER A 667 -10.01 29.75 -28.32
C SER A 667 -9.51 31.10 -27.79
N LEU A 668 -9.42 31.28 -26.47
CA LEU A 668 -8.84 32.50 -25.86
C LEU A 668 -7.38 32.69 -26.24
N ILE A 669 -6.58 31.62 -26.17
CA ILE A 669 -5.14 31.67 -26.52
C ILE A 669 -4.97 31.87 -28.03
N GLY A 670 -5.70 31.12 -28.85
CA GLY A 670 -5.65 31.21 -30.32
C GLY A 670 -6.12 32.54 -30.90
N LEU A 671 -7.16 33.16 -30.33
CA LEU A 671 -7.57 34.51 -30.72
C LEU A 671 -6.48 35.53 -30.40
N SER A 672 -5.81 35.40 -29.24
CA SER A 672 -4.74 36.32 -28.84
C SER A 672 -3.49 36.18 -29.70
N THR A 673 -3.04 34.96 -30.01
CA THR A 673 -1.92 34.75 -30.93
C THR A 673 -2.28 35.16 -32.34
N GLY A 674 -3.48 34.83 -32.81
CA GLY A 674 -3.94 35.16 -34.15
C GLY A 674 -4.07 36.65 -34.40
N LEU A 675 -4.60 37.41 -33.43
CA LEU A 675 -4.59 38.88 -33.49
C LEU A 675 -3.16 39.42 -33.44
N SER A 676 -2.30 38.89 -32.56
CA SER A 676 -0.91 39.36 -32.44
C SER A 676 -0.12 39.17 -33.75
N PHE A 677 -0.12 37.97 -34.32
CA PHE A 677 0.54 37.73 -35.63
C PHE A 677 -0.20 38.41 -36.79
N GLY A 678 -1.52 38.59 -36.68
CA GLY A 678 -2.35 39.32 -37.66
C GLY A 678 -1.93 40.77 -37.82
N PHE A 679 -1.68 41.49 -36.72
CA PHE A 679 -1.16 42.86 -36.74
C PHE A 679 0.35 42.95 -37.03
N LEU A 680 1.13 41.89 -36.79
CA LEU A 680 2.60 41.90 -36.96
C LEU A 680 3.10 41.49 -38.36
N ILE A 681 2.34 40.67 -39.08
CA ILE A 681 2.74 40.07 -40.37
C ILE A 681 1.61 40.18 -41.42
N GLY A 682 0.34 40.07 -41.00
CA GLY A 682 -0.83 40.24 -41.88
C GLY A 682 -1.97 39.29 -41.50
N PRO A 683 -3.23 39.63 -41.83
CA PRO A 683 -4.41 38.94 -41.32
C PRO A 683 -4.48 37.46 -41.69
N ILE A 684 -4.06 37.07 -42.89
CA ILE A 684 -4.03 35.68 -43.35
C ILE A 684 -3.09 34.83 -42.48
N VAL A 685 -1.87 35.35 -42.21
CA VAL A 685 -0.87 34.72 -41.35
C VAL A 685 -1.38 34.65 -39.90
N GLY A 686 -2.01 35.73 -39.42
CA GLY A 686 -2.67 35.77 -38.12
C GLY A 686 -3.73 34.69 -37.94
N ILE A 687 -4.65 34.52 -38.90
CA ILE A 687 -5.70 33.50 -38.84
C ILE A 687 -5.08 32.09 -38.80
N GLY A 688 -4.06 31.81 -39.61
CA GLY A 688 -3.36 30.53 -39.62
C GLY A 688 -2.71 30.18 -38.26
N PHE A 689 -1.87 31.08 -37.73
CA PHE A 689 -1.25 30.88 -36.42
C PHE A 689 -2.27 30.86 -35.27
N GLY A 690 -3.33 31.66 -35.35
CA GLY A 690 -4.38 31.71 -34.33
C GLY A 690 -5.18 30.41 -34.23
N LEU A 691 -5.55 29.83 -35.37
CA LEU A 691 -6.23 28.53 -35.42
C LEU A 691 -5.33 27.41 -34.86
N ILE A 692 -4.09 27.30 -35.34
CA ILE A 692 -3.20 26.20 -34.96
C ILE A 692 -2.81 26.27 -33.49
N VAL A 693 -2.38 27.44 -32.99
CA VAL A 693 -2.09 27.61 -31.56
C VAL A 693 -3.36 27.41 -30.72
N GLY A 694 -4.53 27.84 -31.22
CA GLY A 694 -5.81 27.68 -30.52
C GLY A 694 -6.25 26.23 -30.36
N ILE A 695 -6.14 25.41 -31.40
CA ILE A 695 -6.48 23.97 -31.33
C ILE A 695 -5.45 23.26 -30.42
N SER A 696 -4.15 23.50 -30.62
CA SER A 696 -3.10 22.86 -29.82
C SER A 696 -3.19 23.19 -28.33
N PHE A 697 -3.48 24.44 -27.94
CA PHE A 697 -3.72 24.79 -26.54
C PHE A 697 -5.07 24.30 -26.01
N GLY A 698 -6.07 24.12 -26.88
CA GLY A 698 -7.30 23.40 -26.55
C GLY A 698 -7.03 21.93 -26.21
N LEU A 699 -6.18 21.26 -27.00
CA LEU A 699 -5.73 19.89 -26.79
C LEU A 699 -4.87 19.74 -25.52
N ILE A 700 -3.86 20.59 -25.33
CA ILE A 700 -3.05 20.64 -24.09
C ILE A 700 -3.98 20.78 -22.87
N SER A 701 -4.92 21.72 -22.92
CA SER A 701 -5.85 21.99 -21.82
C SER A 701 -6.79 20.82 -21.56
N LEU A 702 -7.29 20.16 -22.60
CA LEU A 702 -8.12 18.96 -22.48
C LEU A 702 -7.34 17.79 -21.88
N LEU A 703 -6.10 17.55 -22.31
CA LEU A 703 -5.23 16.50 -21.77
C LEU A 703 -4.91 16.74 -20.29
N LEU A 704 -4.56 17.97 -19.91
CA LEU A 704 -4.33 18.36 -18.51
C LEU A 704 -5.60 18.23 -17.65
N LEU A 705 -6.75 18.69 -18.16
CA LEU A 705 -8.04 18.54 -17.48
C LEU A 705 -8.40 17.06 -17.27
N LEU A 706 -8.18 16.20 -18.27
CA LEU A 706 -8.40 14.75 -18.15
C LEU A 706 -7.44 14.12 -17.15
N PHE A 707 -6.15 14.47 -17.19
CA PHE A 707 -5.12 14.01 -16.26
C PHE A 707 -5.49 14.34 -14.80
N PHE A 708 -5.70 15.62 -14.49
CA PHE A 708 -6.03 16.04 -13.12
C PHE A 708 -7.41 15.54 -12.66
N SER A 709 -8.34 15.25 -13.58
CA SER A 709 -9.65 14.69 -13.22
C SER A 709 -9.62 13.27 -12.61
N GLN A 710 -8.51 12.54 -12.76
CA GLN A 710 -8.32 11.21 -12.17
C GLN A 710 -7.74 11.25 -10.75
N ARG A 711 -7.25 12.41 -10.29
CA ARG A 711 -6.61 12.56 -8.98
C ARG A 711 -7.63 12.49 -7.82
N SER A 712 -7.24 11.79 -6.75
CA SER A 712 -7.89 11.83 -5.44
C SER A 712 -7.36 12.97 -4.56
N PRO A 713 -8.16 13.53 -3.63
CA PRO A 713 -7.72 14.60 -2.73
C PRO A 713 -6.66 14.10 -1.73
N SER A 714 -6.89 12.94 -1.11
CA SER A 714 -5.92 12.25 -0.25
C SER A 714 -4.83 11.54 -1.07
N ILE A 715 -3.64 11.42 -0.47
CA ILE A 715 -2.51 10.71 -1.07
C ILE A 715 -2.82 9.21 -1.05
N GLN A 716 -2.80 8.57 -2.22
CA GLN A 716 -3.04 7.14 -2.38
C GLN A 716 -1.81 6.49 -3.04
N LEU A 717 -1.29 5.45 -2.40
CA LEU A 717 -0.13 4.70 -2.86
C LEU A 717 -0.57 3.46 -3.64
N THR A 718 0.11 3.16 -4.75
CA THR A 718 -0.13 1.95 -5.54
C THR A 718 0.84 0.87 -5.08
N GLU A 719 0.48 0.20 -3.99
CA GLU A 719 1.38 -0.67 -3.22
C GLU A 719 1.42 -2.11 -3.78
N ILE A 720 0.27 -2.63 -4.22
CA ILE A 720 0.13 -3.89 -4.96
C ILE A 720 -0.47 -3.59 -6.34
N ILE A 721 0.22 -4.06 -7.37
CA ILE A 721 -0.34 -4.24 -8.71
C ILE A 721 -0.59 -5.74 -8.88
N THR A 722 -1.82 -6.14 -9.16
CA THR A 722 -2.11 -7.47 -9.71
C THR A 722 -2.50 -7.36 -11.19
N TRP A 723 -1.82 -8.15 -12.02
CA TRP A 723 -2.14 -8.27 -13.44
C TRP A 723 -3.25 -9.32 -13.61
N ASN A 724 -4.42 -8.90 -14.10
CA ASN A 724 -5.50 -9.83 -14.42
C ASN A 724 -5.52 -10.09 -15.93
N PRO A 725 -5.08 -11.26 -16.43
CA PRO A 725 -4.98 -11.52 -17.87
C PRO A 725 -6.34 -11.45 -18.58
N LYS A 726 -7.44 -11.80 -17.90
CA LYS A 726 -8.80 -11.66 -18.46
C LYS A 726 -9.22 -10.19 -18.58
N SER A 727 -8.83 -9.33 -17.62
CA SER A 727 -9.10 -7.89 -17.67
C SER A 727 -8.20 -7.16 -18.68
N LEU A 728 -6.95 -7.62 -18.84
CA LEU A 728 -6.00 -7.11 -19.82
C LEU A 728 -6.46 -7.41 -21.24
N LEU A 729 -6.83 -8.65 -21.54
CA LEU A 729 -7.33 -9.03 -22.87
C LEU A 729 -8.63 -8.27 -23.21
N LYS A 730 -9.56 -8.18 -22.25
CA LYS A 730 -10.80 -7.40 -22.38
C LYS A 730 -10.54 -5.89 -22.49
N GLY A 731 -9.44 -5.39 -21.93
CA GLY A 731 -8.98 -4.01 -22.03
C GLY A 731 -8.44 -3.71 -23.43
N LEU A 732 -7.46 -4.46 -23.91
CA LEU A 732 -6.82 -4.26 -25.21
C LEU A 732 -7.82 -4.35 -26.38
N PHE A 733 -8.78 -5.28 -26.33
CA PHE A 733 -9.84 -5.42 -27.34
C PHE A 733 -11.14 -4.69 -26.98
N SER A 734 -11.09 -3.70 -26.06
CA SER A 734 -12.26 -2.92 -25.67
C SER A 734 -12.70 -1.97 -26.78
N THR A 735 -13.89 -2.22 -27.33
CA THR A 735 -14.54 -1.32 -28.31
C THR A 735 -14.73 0.11 -27.79
N ARG A 736 -14.73 0.31 -26.47
CA ARG A 736 -14.74 1.65 -25.84
C ARG A 736 -13.40 2.36 -26.03
N TYR A 737 -12.28 1.73 -25.67
CA TYR A 737 -10.97 2.36 -25.82
C TYR A 737 -10.60 2.52 -27.29
N LEU A 738 -10.94 1.55 -28.14
CA LEU A 738 -10.75 1.64 -29.59
C LEU A 738 -11.48 2.85 -30.21
N LYS A 739 -12.74 3.09 -29.84
CA LYS A 739 -13.48 4.29 -30.28
C LYS A 739 -12.89 5.59 -29.73
N GLN A 740 -12.35 5.59 -28.51
CA GLN A 740 -11.72 6.77 -27.93
C GLN A 740 -10.37 7.10 -28.58
N GLY A 741 -9.50 6.10 -28.80
CA GLY A 741 -8.22 6.30 -29.48
C GLY A 741 -8.39 6.59 -30.97
N LEU A 742 -9.39 6.04 -31.65
CA LEU A 742 -9.74 6.45 -33.02
C LEU A 742 -10.16 7.93 -33.06
N LEU A 743 -10.94 8.41 -32.08
CA LEU A 743 -11.34 9.82 -31.99
C LEU A 743 -10.15 10.74 -31.65
N VAL A 744 -9.30 10.36 -30.69
CA VAL A 744 -8.07 11.11 -30.37
C VAL A 744 -7.13 11.15 -31.57
N GLY A 745 -6.94 10.01 -32.24
CA GLY A 745 -6.10 9.90 -33.43
C GLY A 745 -6.64 10.67 -34.63
N ALA A 746 -7.95 10.65 -34.87
CA ALA A 746 -8.58 11.45 -35.92
C ALA A 746 -8.45 12.96 -35.65
N LEU A 747 -8.63 13.41 -34.39
CA LEU A 747 -8.43 14.81 -34.02
C LEU A 747 -6.98 15.26 -34.21
N VAL A 748 -6.02 14.53 -33.62
CA VAL A 748 -4.59 14.88 -33.70
C VAL A 748 -4.09 14.75 -35.14
N GLY A 749 -4.51 13.75 -35.89
CA GLY A 749 -4.09 13.56 -37.28
C GLY A 749 -4.66 14.62 -38.23
N LEU A 750 -5.90 15.05 -38.02
CA LEU A 750 -6.50 16.18 -38.74
C LEU A 750 -5.78 17.49 -38.38
N GLU A 751 -5.48 17.73 -37.09
CA GLU A 751 -4.75 18.91 -36.63
C GLU A 751 -3.31 18.96 -37.17
N VAL A 752 -2.55 17.86 -37.13
CA VAL A 752 -1.20 17.78 -37.73
C VAL A 752 -1.27 17.96 -39.24
N GLY A 753 -2.20 17.27 -39.93
CA GLY A 753 -2.31 17.32 -41.38
C GLY A 753 -2.65 18.72 -41.91
N LEU A 754 -3.60 19.41 -41.27
CA LEU A 754 -3.91 20.82 -41.55
C LEU A 754 -2.75 21.75 -41.17
N SER A 755 -2.09 21.53 -40.02
CA SER A 755 -0.95 22.36 -39.61
C SER A 755 0.19 22.30 -40.62
N ASN A 756 0.52 21.10 -41.11
CA ASN A 756 1.57 20.93 -42.11
C ASN A 756 1.18 21.53 -43.47
N ALA A 757 -0.07 21.33 -43.92
CA ALA A 757 -0.57 21.92 -45.15
C ALA A 757 -0.63 23.46 -45.11
N LEU A 758 -0.92 24.06 -43.95
CA LEU A 758 -1.11 25.51 -43.78
C LEU A 758 0.17 26.29 -43.42
N ILE A 759 1.11 25.72 -42.66
CA ILE A 759 2.32 26.44 -42.21
C ILE A 759 3.43 26.42 -43.27
N PHE A 760 3.78 25.23 -43.78
CA PHE A 760 4.98 25.04 -44.59
C PHE A 760 4.80 25.47 -46.06
N GLY A 761 3.55 25.54 -46.54
CA GLY A 761 3.24 25.95 -47.92
C GLY A 761 3.42 27.45 -48.21
N PRO A 762 2.79 28.38 -47.46
CA PRO A 762 2.79 29.80 -47.84
C PRO A 762 4.07 30.53 -47.44
N SER A 763 4.63 30.23 -46.27
CA SER A 763 5.59 31.11 -45.58
C SER A 763 6.95 31.21 -46.28
N VAL A 764 7.53 30.10 -46.71
CA VAL A 764 8.85 30.07 -47.37
C VAL A 764 8.76 30.56 -48.82
N ALA A 765 7.69 30.20 -49.53
CA ALA A 765 7.47 30.63 -50.91
C ALA A 765 7.25 32.15 -51.00
N LEU A 766 6.41 32.72 -50.14
CA LEU A 766 6.14 34.17 -50.13
C LEU A 766 7.36 34.98 -49.65
N ALA A 767 8.16 34.44 -48.71
CA ALA A 767 9.42 35.05 -48.31
C ALA A 767 10.45 35.09 -49.45
N LYS A 768 10.48 34.06 -50.33
CA LYS A 768 11.27 34.08 -51.56
C LYS A 768 10.71 35.05 -52.60
N SER A 769 9.40 35.05 -52.86
CA SER A 769 8.78 35.92 -53.88
C SER A 769 8.77 37.41 -53.52
N LEU A 770 8.98 37.76 -52.24
CA LEU A 770 9.23 39.13 -51.78
C LEU A 770 10.71 39.53 -51.82
N SER A 771 11.62 38.65 -52.27
CA SER A 771 13.08 38.87 -52.19
C SER A 771 13.81 39.03 -53.53
N LEU A 772 13.26 38.55 -54.65
CA LEU A 772 13.86 38.67 -55.99
C LEU A 772 12.81 38.56 -57.12
N GLU A 773 13.27 38.86 -58.35
CA GLU A 773 12.47 39.30 -59.50
C GLU A 773 11.35 38.36 -60.02
N MET A 774 10.28 38.97 -60.52
CA MET A 774 8.99 38.33 -60.86
C MET A 774 8.95 37.61 -62.24
N SER A 775 10.01 37.70 -63.05
CA SER A 775 9.90 37.55 -64.51
C SER A 775 9.81 36.13 -65.09
N ASN A 776 10.31 35.09 -64.41
CA ASN A 776 10.57 33.77 -65.00
C ASN A 776 9.89 32.57 -64.31
N LEU A 777 8.83 32.77 -63.51
CA LEU A 777 8.22 31.72 -62.68
C LEU A 777 6.71 31.47 -62.96
N LEU A 778 6.30 31.60 -64.23
CA LEU A 778 4.91 31.51 -64.68
C LEU A 778 4.64 30.45 -65.77
N ALA A 779 5.51 29.44 -65.90
CA ALA A 779 5.28 28.26 -66.73
C ALA A 779 5.55 26.98 -65.93
N LEU A 780 4.52 26.13 -65.79
CA LEU A 780 4.47 24.89 -65.00
C LEU A 780 4.55 25.07 -63.46
N GLY A 781 3.75 24.27 -62.72
CA GLY A 781 4.03 23.94 -61.30
C GLY A 781 2.91 24.15 -60.27
N GLY A 782 2.09 25.21 -60.40
CA GLY A 782 1.21 25.69 -59.30
C GLY A 782 0.29 24.64 -58.65
N ASP A 783 -0.53 23.96 -59.47
CA ASP A 783 -1.47 22.95 -58.97
C ASP A 783 -0.77 21.68 -58.46
N ILE A 784 0.34 21.29 -59.11
CA ILE A 784 1.11 20.09 -58.74
C ILE A 784 1.72 20.27 -57.34
N GLU A 785 2.26 21.45 -57.03
CA GLU A 785 2.81 21.73 -55.71
C GLU A 785 1.72 21.75 -54.62
N LEU A 786 0.55 22.33 -54.92
CA LEU A 786 -0.58 22.35 -53.99
C LEU A 786 -1.13 20.92 -53.72
N ILE A 787 -1.26 20.11 -54.76
CA ILE A 787 -1.70 18.71 -54.68
C ILE A 787 -0.68 17.87 -53.89
N TYR A 788 0.62 18.02 -54.17
CA TYR A 788 1.70 17.38 -53.42
C TYR A 788 1.63 17.72 -51.92
N ARG A 789 1.54 19.03 -51.59
CA ARG A 789 1.42 19.52 -50.20
C ARG A 789 0.20 18.95 -49.48
N ALA A 790 -0.96 18.89 -50.16
CA ALA A 790 -2.19 18.33 -49.60
C ALA A 790 -2.08 16.81 -49.34
N ILE A 791 -1.55 16.05 -50.30
CA ILE A 791 -1.38 14.59 -50.20
C ILE A 791 -0.38 14.25 -49.08
N VAL A 792 0.80 14.87 -49.08
CA VAL A 792 1.84 14.59 -48.07
C VAL A 792 1.38 15.03 -46.68
N GLY A 793 0.78 16.22 -46.55
CA GLY A 793 0.25 16.72 -45.28
C GLY A 793 -0.82 15.80 -44.68
N LEU A 794 -1.83 15.41 -45.47
CA LEU A 794 -2.91 14.53 -45.00
C LEU A 794 -2.42 13.10 -44.72
N ALA A 795 -1.52 12.54 -45.52
CA ALA A 795 -0.94 11.22 -45.27
C ALA A 795 -0.10 11.20 -43.97
N PHE A 796 0.73 12.22 -43.75
CA PHE A 796 1.55 12.37 -42.55
C PHE A 796 0.68 12.59 -41.29
N GLY A 797 -0.35 13.45 -41.40
CA GLY A 797 -1.35 13.65 -40.36
C GLY A 797 -2.07 12.35 -39.99
N LEU A 798 -2.59 11.61 -40.97
CA LEU A 798 -3.25 10.32 -40.76
C LEU A 798 -2.33 9.31 -40.06
N SER A 799 -1.05 9.24 -40.46
CA SER A 799 -0.05 8.35 -39.84
C SER A 799 0.18 8.66 -38.36
N ILE A 800 0.47 9.92 -38.03
CA ILE A 800 0.70 10.36 -36.65
C ILE A 800 -0.57 10.21 -35.80
N GLY A 801 -1.73 10.53 -36.38
CA GLY A 801 -3.03 10.33 -35.76
C GLY A 801 -3.27 8.86 -35.41
N LEU A 802 -3.07 7.94 -36.36
CA LEU A 802 -3.20 6.50 -36.11
C LEU A 802 -2.20 5.99 -35.07
N SER A 803 -0.94 6.44 -35.10
CA SER A 803 0.08 6.05 -34.11
C SER A 803 -0.32 6.47 -32.70
N ILE A 804 -0.68 7.75 -32.51
CA ILE A 804 -1.09 8.29 -31.20
C ILE A 804 -2.41 7.66 -30.73
N GLY A 805 -3.36 7.44 -31.64
CA GLY A 805 -4.62 6.75 -31.34
C GLY A 805 -4.41 5.31 -30.88
N MET A 806 -3.52 4.56 -31.56
CA MET A 806 -3.16 3.19 -31.20
C MET A 806 -2.38 3.14 -29.87
N THR A 807 -1.45 4.06 -29.62
CA THR A 807 -0.77 4.20 -28.33
C THR A 807 -1.75 4.49 -27.20
N TYR A 808 -2.72 5.39 -27.41
CA TYR A 808 -3.78 5.70 -26.45
C TYR A 808 -4.66 4.46 -26.14
N CYS A 809 -5.10 3.74 -27.18
CA CYS A 809 -5.83 2.48 -27.05
C CYS A 809 -5.05 1.45 -26.22
N PHE A 810 -3.80 1.19 -26.61
CA PHE A 810 -2.98 0.14 -26.00
C PHE A 810 -2.69 0.45 -24.54
N ILE A 811 -2.33 1.70 -24.21
CA ILE A 811 -2.04 2.09 -22.83
C ILE A 811 -3.30 2.00 -21.98
N LEU A 812 -4.46 2.52 -22.41
CA LEU A 812 -5.69 2.34 -21.61
C LEU A 812 -6.13 0.88 -21.47
N GLY A 813 -5.93 0.05 -22.50
CA GLY A 813 -6.19 -1.38 -22.44
C GLY A 813 -5.27 -2.12 -21.46
N LEU A 814 -3.99 -1.76 -21.44
CA LEU A 814 -2.98 -2.25 -20.50
C LEU A 814 -3.30 -1.81 -19.06
N LEU A 815 -3.64 -0.53 -18.85
CA LEU A 815 -4.01 0.00 -17.54
C LEU A 815 -5.32 -0.61 -17.00
N ASN A 816 -6.28 -0.96 -17.87
CA ASN A 816 -7.47 -1.73 -17.52
C ASN A 816 -7.15 -3.21 -17.15
N GLY A 817 -5.95 -3.69 -17.48
CA GLY A 817 -5.42 -4.98 -17.01
C GLY A 817 -4.88 -4.97 -15.58
N LEU A 818 -4.66 -3.78 -15.01
CA LEU A 818 -4.13 -3.58 -13.66
C LEU A 818 -5.27 -3.51 -12.64
N SER A 819 -5.12 -4.23 -11.53
CA SER A 819 -5.87 -3.99 -10.30
C SER A 819 -4.93 -3.41 -9.26
N ASN A 820 -5.19 -2.16 -8.86
CA ASN A 820 -4.47 -1.48 -7.78
C ASN A 820 -5.10 -1.87 -6.44
N GLN A 821 -4.36 -2.59 -5.62
CA GLN A 821 -4.73 -2.89 -4.25
C GLN A 821 -3.73 -2.19 -3.30
N LYS A 822 -4.23 -1.66 -2.18
CA LYS A 822 -3.36 -1.26 -1.07
C LYS A 822 -2.78 -2.51 -0.41
N LEU A 823 -1.63 -2.41 0.26
CA LEU A 823 -1.31 -3.40 1.28
C LEU A 823 -2.30 -3.24 2.41
N GLU A 824 -2.95 -4.34 2.75
CA GLU A 824 -3.63 -4.48 4.03
C GLU A 824 -2.60 -4.33 5.16
N GLU A 825 -3.01 -3.69 6.25
CA GLU A 825 -2.09 -3.09 7.22
C GLU A 825 -1.20 -4.13 7.91
N HIS A 826 -1.75 -5.33 8.17
CA HIS A 826 -1.04 -6.48 8.73
C HIS A 826 0.02 -7.10 7.80
N ARG A 827 -0.06 -6.90 6.48
CA ARG A 827 0.95 -7.41 5.51
C ARG A 827 2.19 -6.52 5.44
N ARG A 828 2.21 -5.40 6.19
CA ARG A 828 3.35 -4.48 6.26
C ARG A 828 4.35 -4.99 7.29
N LEU A 829 5.57 -5.27 6.84
CA LEU A 829 6.65 -5.82 7.66
C LEU A 829 7.77 -4.80 7.93
N THR A 830 7.86 -3.74 7.13
CA THR A 830 8.88 -2.69 7.29
C THR A 830 8.27 -1.29 7.14
N PRO A 831 8.78 -0.28 7.87
CA PRO A 831 8.30 1.09 7.71
C PRO A 831 8.60 1.65 6.30
N ASN A 832 7.67 2.44 5.74
CA ASN A 832 7.74 3.02 4.39
C ASN A 832 7.62 2.02 3.23
N GLN A 833 7.24 0.76 3.50
CA GLN A 833 7.09 -0.29 2.49
C GLN A 833 6.05 0.09 1.41
N GLY A 834 5.02 0.88 1.75
CA GLY A 834 4.03 1.40 0.81
C GLY A 834 4.63 2.37 -0.19
N ILE A 835 5.38 3.37 0.29
CA ILE A 835 6.02 4.40 -0.55
C ILE A 835 7.08 3.77 -1.46
N GLY A 836 7.94 2.91 -0.91
CA GLY A 836 8.97 2.21 -1.69
C GLY A 836 8.38 1.32 -2.80
N ARG A 837 7.26 0.63 -2.53
CA ARG A 837 6.53 -0.13 -3.54
C ARG A 837 5.90 0.80 -4.58
N SER A 838 5.20 1.87 -4.17
CA SER A 838 4.56 2.83 -5.09
C SER A 838 5.56 3.47 -6.07
N ALA A 839 6.76 3.83 -5.61
CA ALA A 839 7.83 4.37 -6.46
C ALA A 839 8.29 3.34 -7.51
N ARG A 840 8.63 2.12 -7.07
CA ARG A 840 9.05 1.02 -7.95
C ARG A 840 7.96 0.61 -8.95
N ASN A 841 6.72 0.56 -8.48
CA ASN A 841 5.54 0.19 -9.27
C ASN A 841 5.25 1.21 -10.37
N GLY A 842 5.34 2.51 -10.04
CA GLY A 842 5.26 3.60 -11.03
C GLY A 842 6.38 3.55 -12.07
N LEU A 843 7.62 3.27 -11.64
CA LEU A 843 8.76 3.12 -12.55
C LEU A 843 8.59 1.93 -13.50
N ILE A 844 8.19 0.75 -12.99
CA ILE A 844 8.00 -0.46 -13.80
C ILE A 844 6.95 -0.23 -14.89
N ILE A 845 5.76 0.30 -14.54
CA ILE A 845 4.72 0.54 -15.56
C ILE A 845 5.13 1.68 -16.49
N GLY A 846 5.83 2.72 -15.99
CA GLY A 846 6.38 3.77 -16.85
C GLY A 846 7.32 3.22 -17.93
N VAL A 847 8.24 2.33 -17.57
CA VAL A 847 9.13 1.64 -18.53
C VAL A 847 8.33 0.76 -19.50
N ILE A 848 7.36 -0.03 -19.02
CA ILE A 848 6.50 -0.86 -19.88
C ILE A 848 5.73 0.00 -20.90
N CYS A 849 5.18 1.14 -20.47
CA CYS A 849 4.47 2.08 -21.35
C CYS A 849 5.40 2.81 -22.33
N THR A 850 6.64 3.15 -21.93
CA THR A 850 7.67 3.67 -22.86
C THR A 850 7.98 2.64 -23.94
N CYS A 851 8.29 1.40 -23.57
CA CYS A 851 8.61 0.33 -24.52
C CYS A 851 7.43 0.01 -25.45
N ALA A 852 6.20 -0.08 -24.92
CA ALA A 852 5.01 -0.29 -25.74
C ALA A 852 4.74 0.87 -26.71
N SER A 853 4.89 2.12 -26.24
CA SER A 853 4.74 3.31 -27.08
C SER A 853 5.80 3.35 -28.19
N TRP A 854 7.07 3.05 -27.88
CA TRP A 854 8.13 2.94 -28.89
C TRP A 854 7.84 1.84 -29.91
N SER A 855 7.47 0.63 -29.50
CA SER A 855 7.14 -0.45 -30.43
C SER A 855 5.99 -0.07 -31.38
N ILE A 856 4.97 0.65 -30.90
CA ILE A 856 3.89 1.16 -31.74
C ILE A 856 4.40 2.23 -32.73
N HIS A 857 5.17 3.22 -32.27
CA HIS A 857 5.66 4.30 -33.14
C HIS A 857 6.67 3.80 -34.18
N ILE A 858 7.56 2.86 -33.83
CA ILE A 858 8.53 2.26 -34.75
C ILE A 858 7.83 1.36 -35.77
N LEU A 859 6.82 0.57 -35.36
CA LEU A 859 6.00 -0.22 -36.27
C LEU A 859 5.20 0.66 -37.24
N MET A 860 4.57 1.73 -36.74
CA MET A 860 3.84 2.69 -37.57
C MET A 860 4.76 3.45 -38.52
N LEU A 861 5.98 3.81 -38.10
CA LEU A 861 6.98 4.39 -38.98
C LEU A 861 7.36 3.43 -40.11
N PHE A 862 7.66 2.16 -39.80
CA PHE A 862 7.98 1.17 -40.83
C PHE A 862 6.83 0.92 -41.81
N ILE A 863 5.59 0.78 -41.30
CA ILE A 863 4.40 0.64 -42.14
C ILE A 863 4.23 1.88 -43.02
N PHE A 864 4.28 3.08 -42.45
CA PHE A 864 4.04 4.32 -43.19
C PHE A 864 5.13 4.60 -44.23
N THR A 865 6.41 4.48 -43.91
CA THR A 865 7.50 4.62 -44.89
C THR A 865 7.36 3.62 -46.04
N ARG A 866 6.96 2.37 -45.76
CA ARG A 866 6.74 1.36 -46.80
C ARG A 866 5.50 1.64 -47.65
N SER A 867 4.39 2.06 -47.04
CA SER A 867 3.17 2.47 -47.76
C SER A 867 3.41 3.71 -48.61
N TYR A 868 4.15 4.70 -48.09
CA TYR A 868 4.51 5.93 -48.81
C TYR A 868 5.42 5.62 -50.02
N TYR A 869 6.43 4.75 -49.86
CA TYR A 869 7.29 4.29 -50.96
C TYR A 869 6.54 3.52 -52.06
N LEU A 870 5.55 2.70 -51.68
CA LEU A 870 4.69 2.01 -52.64
C LEU A 870 3.74 2.97 -53.36
N PHE A 871 3.20 3.96 -52.63
CA PHE A 871 2.36 5.02 -53.20
C PHE A 871 3.14 5.91 -54.16
N SER A 872 4.34 6.37 -53.79
CA SER A 872 5.17 7.24 -54.64
C SER A 872 5.58 6.53 -55.93
N ARG A 873 6.05 5.28 -55.86
CA ARG A 873 6.31 4.46 -57.05
C ARG A 873 5.05 4.22 -57.89
N GLY A 874 3.90 3.97 -57.28
CA GLY A 874 2.65 3.78 -58.00
C GLY A 874 2.23 5.03 -58.77
N LEU A 875 2.29 6.20 -58.12
CA LEU A 875 1.97 7.50 -58.72
C LEU A 875 2.95 7.86 -59.85
N GLY A 876 4.26 7.66 -59.61
CA GLY A 876 5.33 7.88 -60.58
C GLY A 876 5.32 6.94 -61.79
N LEU A 877 4.60 5.81 -61.73
CA LEU A 877 4.36 4.92 -62.87
C LEU A 877 3.11 5.30 -63.68
N MET A 878 2.20 6.10 -63.13
CA MET A 878 1.01 6.59 -63.84
C MET A 878 1.20 7.97 -64.49
N LEU A 879 2.33 8.64 -64.22
CA LEU A 879 2.69 9.95 -64.75
C LEU A 879 4.03 9.82 -65.49
N SER A 880 3.97 9.50 -66.78
CA SER A 880 5.13 9.21 -67.65
C SER A 880 5.91 10.43 -68.14
N ASP A 881 5.33 11.61 -68.00
CA ASP A 881 5.81 12.84 -68.64
C ASP A 881 6.85 13.58 -67.76
N GLU A 882 7.43 14.68 -68.23
CA GLU A 882 8.45 15.44 -67.48
C GLU A 882 7.97 15.90 -66.08
N SER A 883 6.67 16.18 -65.95
CA SER A 883 6.01 16.49 -64.67
C SER A 883 6.07 15.32 -63.67
N GLY A 884 6.05 14.07 -64.15
CA GLY A 884 6.22 12.87 -63.35
C GLY A 884 7.65 12.71 -62.82
N GLN A 885 8.67 13.12 -63.58
CA GLN A 885 10.05 13.13 -63.10
C GLN A 885 10.26 14.14 -61.97
N GLN A 886 9.73 15.36 -62.12
CA GLN A 886 9.75 16.37 -61.04
C GLN A 886 9.02 15.89 -59.79
N LEU A 887 7.83 15.28 -59.95
CA LEU A 887 7.04 14.76 -58.84
C LEU A 887 7.74 13.58 -58.12
N ASN A 888 8.44 12.70 -58.84
CA ASN A 888 9.24 11.63 -58.24
C ASN A 888 10.39 12.18 -57.36
N ILE A 889 11.07 13.25 -57.79
CA ILE A 889 12.13 13.90 -56.99
C ILE A 889 11.54 14.49 -55.69
N LEU A 890 10.38 15.17 -55.78
CA LEU A 890 9.70 15.70 -54.61
C LEU A 890 9.25 14.59 -53.64
N LEU A 891 8.72 13.48 -54.15
CA LEU A 891 8.31 12.34 -53.34
C LEU A 891 9.49 11.65 -52.63
N ASP A 892 10.68 11.55 -53.25
CA ASP A 892 11.85 10.99 -52.58
C ASP A 892 12.41 11.92 -51.48
N GLN A 893 12.37 13.24 -51.70
CA GLN A 893 12.63 14.23 -50.65
C GLN A 893 11.63 14.09 -49.48
N GLY A 894 10.34 13.94 -49.78
CA GLY A 894 9.30 13.69 -48.77
C GLY A 894 9.52 12.40 -47.97
N LEU A 895 10.09 11.35 -48.57
CA LEU A 895 10.44 10.10 -47.87
C LEU A 895 11.51 10.33 -46.79
N ASN A 896 12.51 11.16 -47.09
CA ASN A 896 13.56 11.54 -46.14
C ASN A 896 13.01 12.41 -44.99
N GLU A 897 12.10 13.36 -45.27
CA GLU A 897 11.42 14.12 -44.22
C GLU A 897 10.54 13.23 -43.32
N VAL A 898 9.76 12.31 -43.92
CA VAL A 898 8.93 11.33 -43.21
C VAL A 898 9.77 10.48 -42.26
N LEU A 899 10.92 9.98 -42.71
CA LEU A 899 11.82 9.19 -41.87
C LEU A 899 12.39 10.03 -40.72
N SER A 900 12.86 11.25 -41.01
CA SER A 900 13.43 12.18 -40.03
C SER A 900 12.42 12.55 -38.93
N PHE A 901 11.24 13.05 -39.31
CA PHE A 901 10.20 13.42 -38.36
C PHE A 901 9.63 12.21 -37.60
N GLY A 902 9.48 11.06 -38.27
CA GLY A 902 9.01 9.83 -37.63
C GLY A 902 9.94 9.35 -36.51
N LEU A 903 11.24 9.36 -36.77
CA LEU A 903 12.27 8.95 -35.80
C LEU A 903 12.40 9.97 -34.66
N HIS A 904 12.28 11.26 -34.95
CA HIS A 904 12.19 12.33 -33.94
C HIS A 904 10.96 12.16 -33.03
N ASN A 905 9.77 11.94 -33.61
CA ASN A 905 8.54 11.74 -32.86
C ASN A 905 8.59 10.47 -31.99
N ALA A 906 9.11 9.36 -32.51
CA ALA A 906 9.32 8.15 -31.71
C ALA A 906 10.22 8.41 -30.49
N LEU A 907 11.33 9.15 -30.66
CA LEU A 907 12.28 9.47 -29.60
C LEU A 907 11.64 10.22 -28.42
N TYR A 908 10.76 11.20 -28.67
CA TYR A 908 10.16 12.02 -27.61
C TYR A 908 8.84 11.47 -27.05
N ILE A 909 7.96 10.89 -27.87
CA ILE A 909 6.61 10.48 -27.44
C ILE A 909 6.68 9.27 -26.49
N GLY A 910 7.54 8.30 -26.77
CA GLY A 910 7.71 7.09 -25.95
C GLY A 910 8.04 7.41 -24.48
N PRO A 911 9.19 8.04 -24.19
CA PRO A 911 9.60 8.39 -22.83
C PRO A 911 8.64 9.35 -22.13
N SER A 912 8.11 10.34 -22.85
CA SER A 912 7.17 11.31 -22.27
C SER A 912 5.88 10.64 -21.82
N CYS A 913 5.37 9.69 -22.61
CA CYS A 913 4.16 8.95 -22.26
C CYS A 913 4.39 8.02 -21.05
N GLY A 914 5.49 7.26 -21.04
CA GLY A 914 5.85 6.41 -19.89
C GLY A 914 6.09 7.22 -18.60
N LEU A 915 6.71 8.40 -18.70
CA LEU A 915 6.90 9.30 -17.56
C LEU A 915 5.56 9.81 -17.00
N LEU A 916 4.63 10.23 -17.86
CA LEU A 916 3.28 10.65 -17.46
C LEU A 916 2.50 9.51 -16.76
N VAL A 917 2.57 8.29 -17.30
CA VAL A 917 1.89 7.12 -16.72
C VAL A 917 2.53 6.69 -15.39
N GLY A 918 3.87 6.66 -15.31
CA GLY A 918 4.58 6.34 -14.07
C GLY A 918 4.33 7.35 -12.94
N LEU A 919 4.22 8.63 -13.29
CA LEU A 919 3.79 9.69 -12.36
C LEU A 919 2.34 9.50 -11.89
N LEU A 920 1.39 9.23 -12.80
CA LEU A 920 -0.02 8.99 -12.47
C LEU A 920 -0.21 7.83 -11.48
N ILE A 921 0.50 6.72 -11.69
CA ILE A 921 0.24 5.48 -10.96
C ILE A 921 0.91 5.46 -9.59
N GLY A 922 2.11 6.02 -9.44
CA GLY A 922 2.82 5.96 -8.16
C GLY A 922 3.84 7.06 -7.91
N GLY A 923 4.43 7.65 -8.96
CA GLY A 923 5.46 8.69 -8.82
C GLY A 923 4.95 9.96 -8.15
N TRP A 924 3.76 10.46 -8.51
CA TRP A 924 3.18 11.67 -7.92
C TRP A 924 2.97 11.50 -6.41
N ALA A 925 2.39 10.38 -5.97
CA ALA A 925 2.14 10.10 -4.55
C ALA A 925 3.44 10.04 -3.72
N CYS A 926 4.53 9.52 -4.31
CA CYS A 926 5.84 9.51 -3.65
C CYS A 926 6.41 10.93 -3.49
N ILE A 927 6.33 11.76 -4.54
CA ILE A 927 6.75 13.17 -4.49
C ILE A 927 5.93 13.95 -3.44
N GLN A 928 4.62 13.69 -3.35
CA GLN A 928 3.75 14.26 -2.32
C GLN A 928 4.21 13.92 -0.90
N HIS A 929 4.46 12.66 -0.57
CA HIS A 929 4.97 12.29 0.75
C HIS A 929 6.36 12.87 1.04
N ILE A 930 7.24 12.97 0.04
CA ILE A 930 8.57 13.60 0.21
C ILE A 930 8.41 15.08 0.58
N ILE A 931 7.64 15.85 -0.21
CA ILE A 931 7.41 17.29 0.07
C ILE A 931 6.72 17.48 1.42
N LEU A 932 5.71 16.66 1.74
CA LEU A 932 5.01 16.70 3.02
C LEU A 932 5.94 16.46 4.21
N ARG A 933 6.83 15.46 4.14
CA ARG A 933 7.83 15.18 5.18
C ARG A 933 8.89 16.28 5.29
N VAL A 934 9.36 16.84 4.17
CA VAL A 934 10.28 17.99 4.17
C VAL A 934 9.66 19.21 4.88
N LEU A 935 8.36 19.47 4.67
CA LEU A 935 7.65 20.56 5.32
C LEU A 935 7.40 20.29 6.82
N LEU A 936 6.98 19.08 7.20
CA LEU A 936 6.81 18.68 8.61
C LEU A 936 8.14 18.68 9.39
N TRP A 937 9.24 18.30 8.74
CA TRP A 937 10.58 18.43 9.32
C TRP A 937 11.00 19.89 9.48
N ARG A 938 10.76 20.73 8.45
CA ARG A 938 11.07 22.17 8.50
C ARG A 938 10.23 22.94 9.53
N SER A 939 9.02 22.48 9.85
CA SER A 939 8.21 23.02 10.96
C SER A 939 8.59 22.44 12.33
N GLY A 940 9.63 21.59 12.41
CA GLY A 940 10.10 20.96 13.65
C GLY A 940 9.19 19.85 14.19
N ALA A 941 8.11 19.49 13.48
CA ALA A 941 7.08 18.56 13.97
C ALA A 941 7.52 17.09 13.97
N ILE A 942 8.43 16.70 13.06
CA ILE A 942 9.04 15.37 12.99
C ILE A 942 10.54 15.45 12.71
N PRO A 943 11.35 14.45 13.09
CA PRO A 943 12.75 14.34 12.66
C PRO A 943 12.85 13.84 11.21
N TRP A 944 13.99 14.12 10.57
CA TRP A 944 14.25 13.75 9.16
C TRP A 944 14.17 12.23 8.93
N ASN A 945 14.93 11.43 9.68
CA ASN A 945 14.82 9.97 9.64
C ASN A 945 13.76 9.48 10.64
N TYR A 946 12.48 9.70 10.29
CA TYR A 946 11.38 9.43 11.21
C TYR A 946 11.26 7.95 11.59
N ALA A 947 11.67 7.00 10.72
CA ALA A 947 11.67 5.57 11.06
C ALA A 947 12.69 5.23 12.16
N GLN A 948 13.93 5.73 12.05
CA GLN A 948 14.97 5.55 13.07
C GLN A 948 14.57 6.15 14.41
N PHE A 949 13.87 7.29 14.40
CA PHE A 949 13.32 7.90 15.62
C PHE A 949 12.24 7.04 16.28
N LEU A 950 11.31 6.45 15.50
CA LEU A 950 10.25 5.61 16.03
C LEU A 950 10.81 4.27 16.55
N ASP A 951 11.85 3.74 15.92
CA ASP A 951 12.60 2.58 16.41
C ASP A 951 13.40 2.92 17.69
N PHE A 952 14.03 4.10 17.79
CA PHE A 952 14.63 4.59 19.03
C PHE A 952 13.59 4.73 20.16
N ALA A 953 12.44 5.34 19.90
CA ALA A 953 11.35 5.45 20.88
C ALA A 953 10.77 4.07 21.26
N THR A 954 10.94 3.05 20.40
CA THR A 954 10.63 1.66 20.71
C THR A 954 11.69 1.01 21.61
N GLU A 955 12.99 1.20 21.35
CA GLU A 955 14.06 0.80 22.29
C GLU A 955 13.86 1.40 23.70
N ARG A 956 13.25 2.59 23.78
CA ARG A 956 13.01 3.30 25.05
C ARG A 956 11.68 2.95 25.73
N ILE A 957 10.90 1.99 25.22
CA ILE A 957 9.61 1.59 25.82
C ILE A 957 8.64 2.80 25.96
N LEU A 958 8.70 3.71 24.99
CA LEU A 958 7.71 4.79 24.80
C LEU A 958 6.73 4.42 23.68
N LEU A 959 7.24 3.75 22.64
CA LEU A 959 6.47 3.09 21.59
C LEU A 959 6.71 1.56 21.61
N ARG A 960 5.89 0.84 20.85
CA ARG A 960 6.05 -0.57 20.50
C ARG A 960 5.81 -0.75 19.00
N LYS A 961 6.59 -1.62 18.37
CA LYS A 961 6.47 -1.94 16.94
C LYS A 961 5.46 -3.08 16.72
N VAL A 962 4.59 -2.93 15.72
CA VAL A 962 3.55 -3.91 15.34
C VAL A 962 3.59 -4.04 13.81
N GLY A 963 4.28 -5.08 13.32
CA GLY A 963 4.63 -5.17 11.90
C GLY A 963 5.46 -3.97 11.44
N GLY A 964 5.01 -3.30 10.37
CA GLY A 964 5.57 -2.04 9.88
C GLY A 964 5.06 -0.77 10.59
N GLY A 965 4.14 -0.90 11.54
CA GLY A 965 3.53 0.22 12.28
C GLY A 965 4.01 0.35 13.72
N TYR A 966 3.57 1.41 14.40
CA TYR A 966 3.96 1.77 15.76
C TYR A 966 2.74 2.12 16.63
N ILE A 967 2.75 1.73 17.90
CA ILE A 967 1.73 2.05 18.90
C ILE A 967 2.40 2.59 20.16
N PHE A 968 1.78 3.52 20.90
CA PHE A 968 2.26 3.88 22.24
C PHE A 968 2.07 2.68 23.18
N VAL A 969 3.06 2.39 24.04
CA VAL A 969 3.03 1.18 24.88
C VAL A 969 1.76 1.10 25.74
N HIS A 970 1.26 2.25 26.20
CA HIS A 970 -0.03 2.37 26.89
C HIS A 970 -0.78 3.64 26.49
N ARG A 971 -2.11 3.56 26.42
CA ARG A 971 -2.98 4.71 26.09
C ARG A 971 -2.83 5.89 27.05
N LEU A 972 -2.53 5.65 28.33
CA LEU A 972 -2.24 6.72 29.30
C LEU A 972 -0.99 7.55 28.94
N LEU A 973 0.01 6.92 28.31
CA LEU A 973 1.22 7.61 27.85
C LEU A 973 0.93 8.43 26.59
N LEU A 974 0.09 7.91 25.68
CA LEU A 974 -0.44 8.68 24.54
C LEU A 974 -1.24 9.88 25.03
N ASP A 975 -2.14 9.71 26.00
CA ASP A 975 -2.93 10.79 26.58
C ASP A 975 -2.07 11.85 27.29
N TYR A 976 -1.01 11.44 27.99
CA TYR A 976 0.00 12.35 28.56
C TYR A 976 0.72 13.16 27.46
N PHE A 977 1.31 12.50 26.46
CA PHE A 977 1.99 13.19 25.36
C PHE A 977 1.05 14.10 24.56
N ALA A 978 -0.21 13.70 24.39
CA ALA A 978 -1.22 14.51 23.70
C ALA A 978 -1.69 15.74 24.51
N ALA A 979 -1.47 15.76 25.83
CA ALA A 979 -1.81 16.89 26.70
C ALA A 979 -0.66 17.93 26.84
N LEU A 980 0.56 17.60 26.42
CA LEU A 980 1.69 18.53 26.46
C LEU A 980 1.50 19.71 25.50
N ILE A 981 1.52 20.92 26.05
CA ILE A 981 1.32 22.16 25.28
C ILE A 981 2.55 22.42 24.39
N PRO A 982 2.39 22.63 23.07
CA PRO A 982 3.50 22.94 22.19
C PRO A 982 4.12 24.29 22.57
N GLY A 983 5.34 24.25 23.12
CA GLY A 983 6.12 25.44 23.52
C GLY A 983 6.54 25.47 24.98
N GLN A 984 5.97 24.64 25.86
CA GLN A 984 6.51 24.47 27.21
C GLN A 984 7.72 23.51 27.17
N THR A 985 8.92 24.07 27.37
CA THR A 985 10.10 23.30 27.78
C THR A 985 9.85 22.61 29.12
N ALA A 986 10.48 21.46 29.36
CA ALA A 986 10.26 20.64 30.55
C ALA A 986 10.98 21.17 31.82
N GLU A 987 10.99 22.49 32.01
CA GLU A 987 11.61 23.19 33.12
C GLU A 987 10.57 24.14 33.77
N GLN A 988 10.48 24.12 35.10
CA GLN A 988 9.52 24.86 35.96
C GLN A 988 8.04 24.38 35.94
N PRO A 989 7.63 23.49 36.86
CA PRO A 989 6.23 23.09 37.07
C PRO A 989 5.32 24.17 37.71
N ASP A 990 5.89 25.23 38.29
CA ASP A 990 5.28 25.93 39.43
C ASP A 990 4.25 27.03 39.07
N THR A 991 3.95 27.27 37.80
CA THR A 991 3.19 28.45 37.34
C THR A 991 1.69 28.22 37.05
N ILE A 992 1.15 27.02 37.32
CA ILE A 992 -0.24 26.67 36.99
C ILE A 992 -1.28 27.34 37.92
N SER A 993 -0.91 27.71 39.15
CA SER A 993 -1.87 28.15 40.20
C SER A 993 -2.33 29.62 40.10
N ALA A 994 -1.64 30.47 39.32
CA ALA A 994 -1.66 31.92 39.55
C ALA A 994 -2.57 32.78 38.63
N LYS A 995 -3.30 32.20 37.67
CA LYS A 995 -3.96 32.98 36.59
C LYS A 995 -5.49 32.97 36.53
N THR A 996 -6.16 32.48 37.57
CA THR A 996 -7.64 32.44 37.68
C THR A 996 -8.15 33.06 38.98
N ARG A 997 -7.74 34.30 39.28
CA ARG A 997 -8.36 35.16 40.32
C ARG A 997 -7.97 36.64 40.20
N GLN A 998 -8.75 37.41 39.44
CA GLN A 998 -9.29 38.74 39.79
C GLN A 998 -10.28 39.19 38.69
N PRO A 999 -11.21 40.11 38.99
CA PRO A 999 -12.50 40.23 38.29
C PRO A 999 -12.44 40.92 36.92
#